data_AF-A0A7S0WN64-F1
#
_entry.id   AF-A0A7S0WN64-F1
#
_cell.length_a   1.000
_cell.length_b   1.000
_cell.length_c   1.000
_cell.angle_alpha   90.00
_cell.angle_beta   90.00
_cell.angle_gamma   90.00
#
_symmetry.space_group_name_H-M   'P 1'
#
loop_
_entity.id
_entity.type
_entity.pdbx_description
1 polymer ?
#
loop_
_entity_poly.entity_id
_entity_poly.type
_entity_poly.pdbx_seq_one_letter_code
_entity_poly.pdbx_strand_id
1 'polypeptide(L)'
;IWKQGFSGKGVKVGVFDTGIAENHPHIRNIRERSNWTHQNSLSDGLGHGSFVAGVIGSQDGSCPGFAPDVELHTFKVFTDDQVSFTSWFLDAFNYALISGVQIINLSIGGPDFLDQPFVDKVLEITSNGIIMISAIGNDGPLYGTLNNPADQMDVIGVGGIDDHNNIASFSSRGMTTWELTVGSGRVKPDVMAYSKDVTGSKIGGGCRTLSGTSVASPVVAGAVCLLASTVPEAVRWSVLNPASMKQALVEGADRLPSLNIYEQGAGRINLAASMAVLKGYQPRASIIPAKIDLQDCPYMWPYCRQAMYAGAMPVIINATILNAMGVAGNLEGPPVFTASDVGGKLLHIQFEWSETLWPWSGYLALYLRVRPHGATFTGTASGNVEFTVVSPPAPGETQPRKSTVVLPVRVRIQPPPPRQKRILWDQFHSIKYPPGYMPRDNLDIKHDILDWHGDHLYTNYHGLFNFLRDKDYYVEVLSSPLTCFDATQYAALLIVDSEDEFYSQEVSKLAADVKEQGLNVVVIAEWYHVESMLSMKFFDDNTRSWWTPATGGANVPALNDLLAPYGVALGDAVLAGSFSIAGMKVQMNHGADVARMPPNSFLHKATINSMAGKTVAGTHGVLGVAPVGSKGGHVAVYGDSNCLDSSHQHSPCYEFLARILERVIQGKDNGIAGKDAEVGSGGYTRANTRVPERRTDITFSDYSWVLRHDLKCYPSGMCQYQPATPHTPTATTCGDFTAAGKETPTSTRNPQPSTSVSITYPARSLSVSESSATRGSAVAANAKAAAAAAGAGTAASQGQQASSTQNTQQAATTTQGSVASAGSSVGAKAGSTTQGSSTQGIAGGGSAAPSAPTVFKLVNGVSPFRLGLSMGHVVGAVCAVAVLTMVVIWQTRWRSRRRDLSSGNMRRAGSVGL
;
A
#
# COMPACT_ATOMS: atom_id res chain seq x y z
N ILE A 1 -1.86 -15.07 29.31
CA ILE A 1 -3.29 -15.19 28.98
C ILE A 1 -3.82 -16.61 29.27
N TRP A 2 -3.30 -17.69 28.67
CA TRP A 2 -3.75 -19.08 28.97
C TRP A 2 -3.86 -19.43 30.47
N LYS A 3 -2.90 -19.02 31.32
CA LYS A 3 -2.95 -19.23 32.78
C LYS A 3 -4.17 -18.58 33.49
N GLN A 4 -4.90 -17.71 32.81
CA GLN A 4 -6.13 -17.06 33.29
C GLN A 4 -7.41 -17.78 32.78
N GLY A 5 -7.28 -18.89 32.04
CA GLY A 5 -8.40 -19.70 31.54
C GLY A 5 -8.92 -19.34 30.15
N PHE A 6 -8.33 -18.33 29.48
CA PHE A 6 -8.72 -17.93 28.12
C PHE A 6 -7.95 -18.74 27.07
N SER A 7 -8.65 -19.24 26.05
CA SER A 7 -8.14 -20.21 25.07
C SER A 7 -8.72 -20.07 23.66
N GLY A 8 -9.47 -19.01 23.36
CA GLY A 8 -10.21 -18.86 22.10
C GLY A 8 -11.64 -19.43 22.10
N LYS A 9 -12.09 -20.04 23.21
CA LYS A 9 -13.42 -20.63 23.34
C LYS A 9 -14.54 -19.62 23.01
N GLY A 10 -15.49 -20.06 22.18
CA GLY A 10 -16.66 -19.25 21.78
C GLY A 10 -16.32 -18.14 20.77
N VAL A 11 -15.28 -18.36 19.97
CA VAL A 11 -14.86 -17.51 18.86
C VAL A 11 -14.76 -18.38 17.60
N LYS A 12 -15.26 -17.88 16.47
CA LYS A 12 -15.20 -18.55 15.16
C LYS A 12 -14.24 -17.83 14.22
N VAL A 13 -13.31 -18.58 13.64
CA VAL A 13 -12.31 -18.07 12.71
C VAL A 13 -12.34 -18.79 11.36
N GLY A 14 -12.41 -18.00 10.29
CA GLY A 14 -12.30 -18.45 8.92
C GLY A 14 -10.84 -18.45 8.44
N VAL A 15 -10.38 -19.57 7.89
CA VAL A 15 -9.07 -19.72 7.24
C VAL A 15 -9.28 -19.97 5.75
N PHE A 16 -8.87 -19.02 4.92
CA PHE A 16 -8.99 -19.08 3.46
C PHE A 16 -7.62 -19.44 2.88
N ASP A 17 -7.44 -20.69 2.48
CA ASP A 17 -6.11 -21.25 2.20
C ASP A 17 -6.18 -22.52 1.32
N THR A 18 -5.20 -23.41 1.41
CA THR A 18 -5.10 -24.68 0.65
C THR A 18 -5.99 -25.81 1.22
N GLY A 19 -6.67 -25.58 2.35
CA GLY A 19 -7.59 -26.52 3.01
C GLY A 19 -7.06 -27.10 4.33
N ILE A 20 -7.69 -28.16 4.84
CA ILE A 20 -7.23 -28.94 6.00
C ILE A 20 -7.75 -30.38 5.94
N ALA A 21 -7.00 -31.35 6.49
CA ALA A 21 -7.51 -32.72 6.69
C ALA A 21 -8.63 -32.78 7.75
N GLU A 22 -9.60 -33.68 7.57
CA GLU A 22 -10.75 -33.82 8.48
C GLU A 22 -10.35 -34.22 9.90
N ASN A 23 -9.50 -35.24 9.98
CA ASN A 23 -9.02 -35.83 11.23
C ASN A 23 -7.59 -35.35 11.52
N HIS A 24 -7.35 -34.05 11.38
CA HIS A 24 -6.02 -33.47 11.59
C HIS A 24 -5.61 -33.62 13.08
N PRO A 25 -4.53 -34.35 13.41
CA PRO A 25 -4.31 -34.85 14.78
C PRO A 25 -4.13 -33.76 15.84
N HIS A 26 -3.65 -32.58 15.45
CA HIS A 26 -3.44 -31.46 16.37
C HIS A 26 -4.69 -30.59 16.61
N ILE A 27 -5.75 -30.72 15.81
CA ILE A 27 -6.85 -29.73 15.77
C ILE A 27 -8.19 -30.46 15.89
N ARG A 28 -8.92 -30.18 16.98
CA ARG A 28 -10.17 -30.91 17.31
C ARG A 28 -11.45 -30.17 16.94
N ASN A 29 -11.40 -28.84 16.85
CA ASN A 29 -12.58 -27.98 16.70
C ASN A 29 -12.79 -27.48 15.26
N ILE A 30 -12.56 -28.34 14.26
CA ILE A 30 -12.91 -28.05 12.87
C ILE A 30 -14.43 -28.14 12.74
N ARG A 31 -15.09 -27.01 12.50
CA ARG A 31 -16.56 -26.92 12.39
C ARG A 31 -17.07 -26.97 10.96
N GLU A 32 -16.28 -26.47 10.00
CA GLU A 32 -16.66 -26.37 8.60
C GLU A 32 -15.45 -26.58 7.69
N ARG A 33 -15.66 -27.29 6.57
CA ARG A 33 -14.65 -27.56 5.53
C ARG A 33 -15.32 -27.42 4.17
N SER A 34 -15.10 -26.29 3.51
CA SER A 34 -15.60 -26.01 2.16
C SER A 34 -14.46 -25.93 1.15
N ASN A 35 -14.76 -26.17 -0.13
CA ASN A 35 -13.82 -26.01 -1.23
C ASN A 35 -14.52 -25.29 -2.39
N TRP A 36 -13.86 -24.26 -2.88
CA TRP A 36 -14.33 -23.34 -3.92
C TRP A 36 -13.56 -23.50 -5.24
N THR A 37 -12.49 -24.30 -5.21
CA THR A 37 -11.70 -24.68 -6.37
C THR A 37 -12.39 -25.77 -7.21
N HIS A 38 -11.87 -26.02 -8.42
CA HIS A 38 -12.32 -27.11 -9.28
C HIS A 38 -11.81 -28.51 -8.87
N GLN A 39 -11.00 -28.63 -7.81
CA GLN A 39 -10.48 -29.92 -7.35
C GLN A 39 -11.53 -30.70 -6.53
N ASN A 40 -11.52 -32.04 -6.60
CA ASN A 40 -12.45 -32.89 -5.84
C ASN A 40 -11.91 -33.26 -4.44
N SER A 41 -11.42 -32.28 -3.68
CA SER A 41 -10.85 -32.49 -2.34
C SER A 41 -11.15 -31.31 -1.39
N LEU A 42 -11.53 -31.62 -0.15
CA LEU A 42 -11.58 -30.65 0.97
C LEU A 42 -10.26 -30.64 1.78
N SER A 43 -9.36 -31.58 1.50
CA SER A 43 -8.11 -31.77 2.21
C SER A 43 -7.00 -30.90 1.64
N ASP A 44 -6.04 -30.58 2.49
CA ASP A 44 -4.84 -29.83 2.13
C ASP A 44 -3.83 -30.71 1.39
N GLY A 45 -3.53 -30.40 0.13
CA GLY A 45 -2.49 -31.08 -0.65
C GLY A 45 -1.10 -30.44 -0.53
N LEU A 46 -1.00 -29.20 -0.01
CA LEU A 46 0.24 -28.40 0.02
C LEU A 46 0.85 -28.28 1.43
N GLY A 47 0.01 -28.33 2.46
CA GLY A 47 0.42 -28.24 3.86
C GLY A 47 0.57 -26.82 4.37
N HIS A 48 0.10 -25.81 3.63
CA HIS A 48 0.09 -24.41 4.05
C HIS A 48 -1.13 -24.14 4.93
N GLY A 49 -2.35 -24.45 4.47
CA GLY A 49 -3.58 -24.30 5.25
C GLY A 49 -3.58 -25.08 6.57
N SER A 50 -3.00 -26.29 6.58
CA SER A 50 -2.81 -27.08 7.81
C SER A 50 -1.85 -26.40 8.79
N PHE A 51 -0.80 -25.74 8.29
CA PHE A 51 0.13 -24.98 9.12
C PHE A 51 -0.54 -23.71 9.68
N VAL A 52 -1.21 -22.94 8.82
CA VAL A 52 -1.93 -21.70 9.16
C VAL A 52 -3.01 -21.96 10.23
N ALA A 53 -3.85 -22.98 10.02
CA ALA A 53 -4.84 -23.43 11.01
C ALA A 53 -4.17 -23.97 12.30
N GLY A 54 -2.98 -24.57 12.18
CA GLY A 54 -2.16 -25.03 13.30
C GLY A 54 -1.67 -23.89 14.19
N VAL A 55 -1.09 -22.85 13.60
CA VAL A 55 -0.64 -21.63 14.33
C VAL A 55 -1.82 -20.98 15.07
N ILE A 56 -3.01 -21.01 14.49
CA ILE A 56 -4.22 -20.47 15.12
C ILE A 56 -4.73 -21.38 16.26
N GLY A 57 -4.96 -22.67 16.01
CA GLY A 57 -5.79 -23.54 16.87
C GLY A 57 -5.23 -24.93 17.20
N SER A 58 -3.93 -25.19 17.01
CA SER A 58 -3.30 -26.45 17.43
C SER A 58 -3.36 -26.66 18.95
N GLN A 59 -3.71 -27.87 19.36
CA GLN A 59 -3.70 -28.35 20.74
C GLN A 59 -2.47 -29.22 21.07
N ASP A 60 -1.56 -29.42 20.11
CA ASP A 60 -0.36 -30.23 20.30
C ASP A 60 0.71 -29.44 21.06
N GLY A 61 1.31 -30.04 22.10
CA GLY A 61 2.30 -29.39 22.95
C GLY A 61 3.64 -29.09 22.27
N SER A 62 3.94 -29.70 21.11
CA SER A 62 5.17 -29.48 20.36
C SER A 62 5.08 -28.34 19.33
N CYS A 63 3.86 -27.98 18.90
CA CYS A 63 3.57 -26.74 18.18
C CYS A 63 2.17 -26.23 18.58
N PRO A 64 2.04 -25.56 19.74
CA PRO A 64 0.77 -25.07 20.23
C PRO A 64 0.29 -23.87 19.42
N GLY A 65 -1.00 -23.84 19.09
CA GLY A 65 -1.65 -22.68 18.49
C GLY A 65 -2.08 -21.69 19.56
N PHE A 66 -2.25 -20.42 19.20
CA PHE A 66 -2.60 -19.34 20.15
C PHE A 66 -3.97 -19.54 20.82
N ALA A 67 -4.93 -20.10 20.10
CA ALA A 67 -6.34 -20.20 20.48
C ALA A 67 -6.85 -21.65 20.34
N PRO A 68 -6.38 -22.61 21.17
CA PRO A 68 -6.65 -24.04 21.01
C PRO A 68 -8.13 -24.46 21.09
N ASP A 69 -9.00 -23.65 21.69
CA ASP A 69 -10.45 -23.92 21.80
C ASP A 69 -11.30 -23.14 20.78
N VAL A 70 -10.68 -22.44 19.81
CA VAL A 70 -11.39 -21.72 18.75
C VAL A 70 -12.16 -22.66 17.83
N GLU A 71 -13.26 -22.17 17.24
CA GLU A 71 -14.00 -22.89 16.20
C GLU A 71 -13.42 -22.56 14.81
N LEU A 72 -12.77 -23.54 14.18
CA LEU A 72 -12.12 -23.38 12.88
C LEU A 72 -13.09 -23.68 11.73
N HIS A 73 -13.24 -22.72 10.83
CA HIS A 73 -13.94 -22.85 9.56
C HIS A 73 -12.89 -22.72 8.44
N THR A 74 -12.72 -23.72 7.58
CA THR A 74 -11.71 -23.68 6.51
C THR A 74 -12.36 -23.62 5.13
N PHE A 75 -11.84 -22.71 4.30
CA PHE A 75 -12.30 -22.44 2.94
C PHE A 75 -11.12 -22.72 2.01
N LYS A 76 -11.13 -23.87 1.30
CA LYS A 76 -10.11 -24.16 0.29
C LYS A 76 -10.38 -23.29 -0.93
N VAL A 77 -9.48 -22.34 -1.16
CA VAL A 77 -9.50 -21.37 -2.27
C VAL A 77 -8.23 -21.45 -3.12
N PHE A 78 -7.26 -22.28 -2.75
CA PHE A 78 -6.10 -22.61 -3.60
C PHE A 78 -6.16 -24.07 -4.05
N THR A 79 -5.88 -24.30 -5.34
CA THR A 79 -5.60 -25.66 -5.83
C THR A 79 -4.26 -26.15 -5.27
N ASP A 80 -4.04 -27.45 -5.34
CA ASP A 80 -2.75 -28.04 -5.00
C ASP A 80 -1.63 -27.66 -6.01
N ASP A 81 -2.00 -27.06 -7.15
CA ASP A 81 -1.10 -26.43 -8.12
C ASP A 81 -0.85 -24.93 -7.84
N GLN A 82 -1.28 -24.43 -6.67
CA GLN A 82 -1.20 -23.03 -6.22
C GLN A 82 -1.99 -22.01 -7.08
N VAL A 83 -2.98 -22.47 -7.85
CA VAL A 83 -3.89 -21.59 -8.60
C VAL A 83 -5.03 -21.11 -7.70
N SER A 84 -5.39 -19.84 -7.82
CA SER A 84 -6.58 -19.24 -7.22
C SER A 84 -7.18 -18.16 -8.14
N PHE A 85 -8.44 -17.81 -7.91
CA PHE A 85 -9.15 -16.76 -8.64
C PHE A 85 -9.96 -15.90 -7.68
N THR A 86 -10.06 -14.59 -7.94
CA THR A 86 -10.91 -13.64 -7.17
C THR A 86 -12.31 -14.18 -6.95
N SER A 87 -12.95 -14.76 -7.98
CA SER A 87 -14.31 -15.31 -7.91
C SER A 87 -14.49 -16.36 -6.81
N TRP A 88 -13.49 -17.21 -6.55
CA TRP A 88 -13.53 -18.20 -5.48
C TRP A 88 -13.50 -17.54 -4.10
N PHE A 89 -12.78 -16.42 -3.94
CA PHE A 89 -12.85 -15.63 -2.71
C PHE A 89 -14.21 -14.97 -2.53
N LEU A 90 -14.78 -14.36 -3.59
CA LEU A 90 -16.09 -13.69 -3.50
C LEU A 90 -17.18 -14.66 -3.01
N ASP A 91 -17.21 -15.87 -3.57
CA ASP A 91 -18.16 -16.92 -3.18
C ASP A 91 -17.87 -17.51 -1.79
N ALA A 92 -16.60 -17.73 -1.44
CA ALA A 92 -16.21 -18.17 -0.10
C ALA A 92 -16.54 -17.11 0.98
N PHE A 93 -16.38 -15.82 0.67
CA PHE A 93 -16.75 -14.70 1.54
C PHE A 93 -18.27 -14.64 1.75
N ASN A 94 -19.07 -14.83 0.69
CA ASN A 94 -20.54 -14.98 0.82
C ASN A 94 -20.89 -16.11 1.82
N TYR A 95 -20.21 -17.26 1.72
CA TYR A 95 -20.46 -18.38 2.62
C TYR A 95 -19.95 -18.14 4.05
N ALA A 96 -18.86 -17.41 4.23
CA ALA A 96 -18.32 -17.03 5.54
C ALA A 96 -19.28 -16.10 6.31
N LEU A 97 -19.90 -15.12 5.63
CA LEU A 97 -20.98 -14.28 6.17
C LEU A 97 -22.14 -15.14 6.69
N ILE A 98 -22.64 -16.06 5.86
CA ILE A 98 -23.76 -16.97 6.21
C ILE A 98 -23.36 -17.93 7.35
N SER A 99 -22.10 -18.34 7.42
CA SER A 99 -21.55 -19.19 8.49
C SER A 99 -21.40 -18.45 9.83
N GLY A 100 -21.46 -17.11 9.81
CA GLY A 100 -21.31 -16.25 10.98
C GLY A 100 -19.93 -16.34 11.62
N VAL A 101 -18.86 -16.47 10.83
CA VAL A 101 -17.49 -16.33 11.35
C VAL A 101 -17.27 -14.89 11.84
N GLN A 102 -16.46 -14.69 12.88
CA GLN A 102 -16.20 -13.34 13.41
C GLN A 102 -14.81 -12.81 13.07
N ILE A 103 -13.89 -13.72 12.72
CA ILE A 103 -12.51 -13.40 12.36
C ILE A 103 -12.19 -14.13 11.04
N ILE A 104 -11.46 -13.49 10.14
CA ILE A 104 -10.92 -14.10 8.92
C ILE A 104 -9.41 -13.91 8.87
N ASN A 105 -8.67 -14.98 8.58
CA ASN A 105 -7.25 -14.94 8.23
C ASN A 105 -7.06 -15.15 6.73
N LEU A 106 -6.41 -14.18 6.08
CA LEU A 106 -5.93 -14.27 4.70
C LEU A 106 -4.39 -14.29 4.71
N SER A 107 -3.79 -15.48 4.61
CA SER A 107 -2.33 -15.65 4.57
C SER A 107 -1.74 -15.37 3.18
N ILE A 108 -2.29 -14.38 2.48
CA ILE A 108 -2.09 -14.10 1.06
C ILE A 108 -2.23 -12.59 0.79
N GLY A 109 -1.79 -12.19 -0.40
CA GLY A 109 -2.16 -10.93 -1.03
C GLY A 109 -1.55 -10.83 -2.43
N GLY A 110 -1.91 -9.77 -3.16
CA GLY A 110 -1.25 -9.38 -4.42
C GLY A 110 -1.22 -7.86 -4.56
N PRO A 111 -0.61 -7.31 -5.63
CA PRO A 111 -0.48 -5.86 -5.83
C PRO A 111 -1.82 -5.15 -6.10
N ASP A 112 -2.88 -5.92 -6.37
CA ASP A 112 -4.12 -5.41 -6.97
C ASP A 112 -5.10 -4.84 -5.93
N PHE A 113 -4.88 -3.58 -5.55
CA PHE A 113 -5.83 -2.77 -4.79
C PHE A 113 -6.93 -2.14 -5.67
N LEU A 114 -6.96 -2.40 -6.98
CA LEU A 114 -8.01 -1.92 -7.90
C LEU A 114 -8.89 -3.03 -8.53
N ASP A 115 -8.75 -4.30 -8.12
CA ASP A 115 -9.79 -5.33 -8.20
C ASP A 115 -10.98 -4.89 -7.33
N GLN A 116 -11.76 -3.93 -7.84
CA GLN A 116 -12.91 -3.36 -7.15
C GLN A 116 -13.89 -4.44 -6.67
N PRO A 117 -14.22 -5.51 -7.43
CA PRO A 117 -14.99 -6.64 -6.91
C PRO A 117 -14.41 -7.26 -5.63
N PHE A 118 -13.09 -7.45 -5.53
CA PHE A 118 -12.44 -7.97 -4.33
C PHE A 118 -12.40 -6.94 -3.19
N VAL A 119 -12.06 -5.69 -3.49
CA VAL A 119 -12.00 -4.58 -2.51
C VAL A 119 -13.37 -4.31 -1.91
N ASP A 120 -14.41 -4.13 -2.74
CA ASP A 120 -15.81 -3.98 -2.31
C ASP A 120 -16.24 -5.16 -1.44
N LYS A 121 -15.78 -6.38 -1.73
CA LYS A 121 -16.10 -7.55 -0.93
C LYS A 121 -15.42 -7.57 0.43
N VAL A 122 -14.19 -7.07 0.52
CA VAL A 122 -13.49 -6.88 1.81
C VAL A 122 -14.19 -5.79 2.64
N LEU A 123 -14.64 -4.70 2.01
CA LEU A 123 -15.44 -3.66 2.65
C LEU A 123 -16.81 -4.21 3.13
N GLU A 124 -17.50 -5.02 2.32
CA GLU A 124 -18.74 -5.71 2.71
C GLU A 124 -18.50 -6.64 3.91
N ILE A 125 -17.47 -7.49 3.86
CA ILE A 125 -17.10 -8.43 4.93
C ILE A 125 -16.81 -7.69 6.24
N THR A 126 -15.95 -6.68 6.19
CA THR A 126 -15.59 -5.90 7.38
C THR A 126 -16.78 -5.12 7.92
N SER A 127 -17.64 -4.54 7.06
CA SER A 127 -18.86 -3.83 7.47
C SER A 127 -19.85 -4.69 8.29
N ASN A 128 -19.84 -6.01 8.07
CA ASN A 128 -20.62 -6.97 8.87
C ASN A 128 -19.96 -7.31 10.24
N GLY A 129 -18.94 -6.54 10.66
CA GLY A 129 -18.24 -6.69 11.92
C GLY A 129 -17.15 -7.77 11.93
N ILE A 130 -16.88 -8.42 10.79
CA ILE A 130 -15.87 -9.48 10.68
C ILE A 130 -14.47 -8.86 10.70
N ILE A 131 -13.66 -9.26 11.68
CA ILE A 131 -12.28 -8.79 11.82
C ILE A 131 -11.41 -9.55 10.82
N MET A 132 -10.91 -8.86 9.80
CA MET A 132 -9.99 -9.44 8.81
C MET A 132 -8.53 -9.15 9.17
N ILE A 133 -7.70 -10.19 9.12
CA ILE A 133 -6.24 -10.13 9.28
C ILE A 133 -5.63 -10.64 7.97
N SER A 134 -4.63 -9.92 7.44
CA SER A 134 -3.97 -10.28 6.19
C SER A 134 -2.47 -10.00 6.21
N ALA A 135 -1.72 -10.81 5.45
CA ALA A 135 -0.27 -10.70 5.29
C ALA A 135 0.13 -9.53 4.39
N ILE A 136 1.10 -8.70 4.81
CA ILE A 136 1.44 -7.47 4.07
C ILE A 136 2.17 -7.69 2.73
N GLY A 137 2.67 -8.90 2.46
CA GLY A 137 3.45 -9.25 1.26
C GLY A 137 4.83 -9.81 1.58
N ASN A 138 5.48 -10.42 0.59
CA ASN A 138 6.78 -11.10 0.74
C ASN A 138 7.88 -10.46 -0.14
N ASP A 139 7.61 -9.25 -0.62
CA ASP A 139 8.31 -8.58 -1.72
C ASP A 139 9.28 -7.51 -1.18
N GLY A 140 9.53 -7.53 0.14
CA GLY A 140 10.60 -6.79 0.79
C GLY A 140 12.01 -7.26 0.36
N PRO A 141 13.04 -6.42 0.54
CA PRO A 141 13.06 -5.21 1.37
C PRO A 141 12.65 -3.92 0.63
N LEU A 142 12.16 -4.03 -0.61
CA LEU A 142 11.72 -2.90 -1.42
C LEU A 142 10.55 -2.14 -0.78
N TYR A 143 10.45 -0.84 -1.08
CA TYR A 143 9.39 0.04 -0.59
C TYR A 143 8.35 0.27 -1.70
N GLY A 144 7.08 0.32 -1.33
CA GLY A 144 5.95 0.38 -2.29
C GLY A 144 5.33 -0.99 -2.58
N THR A 145 5.72 -2.03 -1.84
CA THR A 145 5.43 -3.44 -2.12
C THR A 145 4.30 -4.04 -1.28
N LEU A 146 3.38 -3.20 -0.80
CA LEU A 146 2.29 -3.63 0.07
C LEU A 146 1.21 -4.35 -0.74
N ASN A 147 0.80 -5.53 -0.28
CA ASN A 147 -0.20 -6.34 -0.97
C ASN A 147 -1.62 -6.11 -0.43
N ASN A 148 -2.60 -6.07 -1.33
CA ASN A 148 -4.02 -6.12 -1.04
C ASN A 148 -4.43 -7.54 -0.61
N PRO A 149 -5.32 -7.71 0.40
CA PRO A 149 -6.07 -6.66 1.10
C PRO A 149 -5.42 -6.14 2.38
N ALA A 150 -4.17 -6.52 2.68
CA ALA A 150 -3.47 -6.07 3.88
C ALA A 150 -3.16 -4.56 3.89
N ASP A 151 -3.14 -3.91 2.72
CA ASP A 151 -3.02 -2.46 2.56
C ASP A 151 -4.33 -1.69 2.86
N GLN A 152 -5.50 -2.36 2.87
CA GLN A 152 -6.79 -1.73 3.15
C GLN A 152 -6.94 -1.34 4.64
N MET A 153 -7.61 -0.22 4.93
CA MET A 153 -7.61 0.33 6.29
C MET A 153 -8.50 -0.39 7.30
N ASP A 154 -9.53 -1.09 6.84
CA ASP A 154 -10.41 -1.89 7.71
C ASP A 154 -9.87 -3.32 7.93
N VAL A 155 -8.78 -3.68 7.24
CA VAL A 155 -8.04 -4.94 7.41
C VAL A 155 -6.82 -4.71 8.29
N ILE A 156 -6.54 -5.63 9.21
CA ILE A 156 -5.32 -5.64 10.02
C ILE A 156 -4.20 -6.24 9.16
N GLY A 157 -3.36 -5.37 8.59
CA GLY A 157 -2.21 -5.74 7.77
C GLY A 157 -1.00 -6.07 8.64
N VAL A 158 -0.39 -7.23 8.43
CA VAL A 158 0.64 -7.79 9.33
C VAL A 158 1.99 -7.91 8.62
N GLY A 159 2.98 -7.20 9.14
CA GLY A 159 4.39 -7.33 8.75
C GLY A 159 5.16 -8.37 9.55
N GLY A 160 6.34 -8.73 9.04
CA GLY A 160 7.11 -9.87 9.53
C GLY A 160 8.42 -9.51 10.22
N ILE A 161 8.67 -10.14 11.37
CA ILE A 161 9.96 -10.09 12.10
C ILE A 161 10.54 -11.49 12.37
N ASP A 162 11.84 -11.54 12.63
CA ASP A 162 12.50 -12.70 13.21
C ASP A 162 12.37 -12.76 14.75
N ASP A 163 12.87 -13.84 15.33
CA ASP A 163 12.92 -14.11 16.78
C ASP A 163 13.78 -13.12 17.57
N HIS A 164 14.69 -12.41 16.90
CA HIS A 164 15.52 -11.34 17.45
C HIS A 164 14.83 -9.95 17.35
N ASN A 165 13.63 -9.90 16.75
CA ASN A 165 12.83 -8.70 16.45
C ASN A 165 13.44 -7.79 15.36
N ASN A 166 14.32 -8.31 14.51
CA ASN A 166 14.68 -7.64 13.27
C ASN A 166 13.55 -7.81 12.26
N ILE A 167 13.32 -6.81 11.41
CA ILE A 167 12.42 -6.95 10.26
C ILE A 167 12.92 -8.07 9.33
N ALA A 168 12.02 -8.98 8.95
CA ALA A 168 12.34 -10.02 7.98
C ALA A 168 12.66 -9.36 6.64
N SER A 169 13.69 -9.85 5.93
CA SER A 169 14.11 -9.26 4.64
C SER A 169 12.96 -9.22 3.65
N PHE A 170 12.19 -10.31 3.55
CA PHE A 170 11.01 -10.46 2.70
C PHE A 170 9.79 -9.63 3.13
N SER A 171 9.72 -9.09 4.36
CA SER A 171 8.51 -8.34 4.76
C SER A 171 8.39 -7.09 3.90
N SER A 172 7.31 -7.00 3.10
CA SER A 172 6.97 -5.81 2.32
C SER A 172 6.86 -4.56 3.18
N ARG A 173 7.15 -3.40 2.58
CA ARG A 173 7.34 -2.12 3.27
C ARG A 173 6.85 -0.94 2.43
N GLY A 174 6.73 0.20 3.10
CA GLY A 174 6.32 1.45 2.50
C GLY A 174 4.93 1.88 2.96
N MET A 175 4.43 2.91 2.31
CA MET A 175 3.10 3.47 2.54
C MET A 175 2.10 2.95 1.51
N THR A 176 0.79 3.14 1.74
CA THR A 176 -0.23 2.80 0.73
C THR A 176 0.05 3.51 -0.58
N THR A 177 0.26 2.74 -1.65
CA THR A 177 0.62 3.27 -2.98
C THR A 177 -0.54 4.02 -3.61
N TRP A 178 -1.78 3.59 -3.37
CA TRP A 178 -2.98 4.19 -3.95
C TRP A 178 -3.26 5.66 -3.54
N GLU A 179 -2.53 6.22 -2.57
CA GLU A 179 -2.63 7.64 -2.13
C GLU A 179 -1.47 8.55 -2.63
N LEU A 180 -0.41 8.01 -3.24
CA LEU A 180 0.83 8.76 -3.58
C LEU A 180 0.66 9.97 -4.53
N THR A 181 -0.06 9.87 -5.64
CA THR A 181 -0.30 10.95 -6.63
C THR A 181 -0.82 12.26 -6.02
N VAL A 182 -1.54 12.22 -4.90
CA VAL A 182 -2.07 13.41 -4.22
C VAL A 182 -1.20 13.87 -3.05
N GLY A 183 -0.22 13.09 -2.61
CA GLY A 183 0.65 13.43 -1.49
C GLY A 183 1.47 12.25 -0.98
N SER A 184 1.04 11.60 0.09
CA SER A 184 1.78 10.48 0.68
C SER A 184 0.82 9.42 1.21
N GLY A 185 1.22 8.16 1.16
CA GLY A 185 0.40 7.06 1.66
C GLY A 185 0.23 7.06 3.18
N ARG A 186 -0.84 6.41 3.61
CA ARG A 186 -1.13 6.06 5.00
C ARG A 186 -0.21 4.93 5.49
N VAL A 187 -0.14 4.83 6.81
CA VAL A 187 0.75 3.89 7.52
C VAL A 187 0.29 2.45 7.34
N LYS A 188 1.19 1.62 6.82
CA LYS A 188 1.12 0.16 6.82
C LYS A 188 2.54 -0.42 7.02
N PRO A 189 2.71 -1.68 7.47
CA PRO A 189 1.69 -2.54 8.08
C PRO A 189 1.06 -1.89 9.33
N ASP A 190 -0.03 -2.46 9.88
CA ASP A 190 -0.59 -1.98 11.14
C ASP A 190 0.30 -2.38 12.33
N VAL A 191 0.76 -3.64 12.33
CA VAL A 191 1.58 -4.27 13.39
C VAL A 191 2.53 -5.32 12.81
N MET A 192 3.58 -5.66 13.58
CA MET A 192 4.52 -6.74 13.27
C MET A 192 4.26 -7.99 14.12
N ALA A 193 4.49 -9.16 13.53
CA ALA A 193 4.48 -10.44 14.22
C ALA A 193 5.61 -11.37 13.72
N TYR A 194 5.94 -12.39 14.53
CA TYR A 194 6.94 -13.38 14.16
C TYR A 194 6.55 -14.09 12.86
N SER A 195 7.44 -14.03 11.88
CA SER A 195 7.19 -14.48 10.51
C SER A 195 8.29 -15.37 9.95
N LYS A 196 9.44 -15.42 10.62
CA LYS A 196 10.61 -16.21 10.22
C LYS A 196 10.76 -17.40 11.16
N ASP A 197 10.99 -18.57 10.58
CA ASP A 197 11.27 -19.83 11.25
C ASP A 197 10.23 -20.22 12.33
N VAL A 198 8.96 -19.85 12.11
CA VAL A 198 7.85 -20.18 13.01
C VAL A 198 7.46 -21.64 12.85
N THR A 199 7.24 -22.32 13.97
CA THR A 199 6.89 -23.74 14.02
C THR A 199 5.39 -23.94 14.16
N GLY A 200 4.81 -24.79 13.31
CA GLY A 200 3.37 -25.05 13.22
C GLY A 200 3.07 -26.45 12.65
N SER A 201 1.80 -26.77 12.44
CA SER A 201 1.35 -28.14 12.11
C SER A 201 1.74 -28.62 10.69
N LYS A 202 1.94 -29.93 10.53
CA LYS A 202 1.97 -30.66 9.24
C LYS A 202 0.64 -31.40 9.01
N ILE A 203 0.24 -31.57 7.74
CA ILE A 203 -1.00 -32.26 7.30
C ILE A 203 -1.29 -33.55 8.09
N GLY A 204 -0.28 -34.42 8.24
CA GLY A 204 -0.38 -35.73 8.89
C GLY A 204 0.03 -35.76 10.37
N GLY A 205 0.24 -34.60 11.01
CA GLY A 205 0.76 -34.49 12.36
C GLY A 205 2.28 -34.30 12.46
N GLY A 206 2.73 -33.96 13.67
CA GLY A 206 4.05 -33.40 13.90
C GLY A 206 4.19 -31.98 13.35
N CYS A 207 5.30 -31.33 13.68
CA CYS A 207 5.49 -29.90 13.38
C CYS A 207 6.45 -29.68 12.19
N ARG A 208 6.23 -28.59 11.44
CA ARG A 208 7.11 -28.03 10.41
C ARG A 208 7.42 -26.58 10.75
N THR A 209 8.48 -26.07 10.14
CA THR A 209 8.89 -24.67 10.21
C THR A 209 8.59 -24.00 8.87
N LEU A 210 8.09 -22.76 8.87
CA LEU A 210 7.87 -21.93 7.68
C LEU A 210 8.28 -20.48 7.94
N SER A 211 8.54 -19.76 6.86
CA SER A 211 8.87 -18.32 6.85
C SER A 211 8.02 -17.59 5.78
N GLY A 212 7.52 -16.40 6.12
CA GLY A 212 6.71 -15.54 5.24
C GLY A 212 5.75 -14.63 6.02
N THR A 213 5.27 -13.52 5.47
CA THR A 213 4.21 -12.73 6.14
C THR A 213 2.88 -13.48 6.16
N SER A 214 2.70 -14.45 5.26
CA SER A 214 1.67 -15.51 5.30
C SER A 214 1.68 -16.33 6.60
N VAL A 215 2.82 -16.35 7.32
CA VAL A 215 3.00 -16.96 8.65
C VAL A 215 2.76 -15.94 9.78
N ALA A 216 3.04 -14.65 9.55
CA ALA A 216 2.78 -13.58 10.50
C ALA A 216 1.26 -13.33 10.69
N SER A 217 0.49 -13.36 9.60
CA SER A 217 -0.98 -13.21 9.61
C SER A 217 -1.67 -14.17 10.60
N PRO A 218 -1.45 -15.50 10.57
CA PRO A 218 -2.09 -16.43 11.50
C PRO A 218 -1.56 -16.34 12.94
N VAL A 219 -0.34 -15.85 13.16
CA VAL A 219 0.13 -15.48 14.51
C VAL A 219 -0.76 -14.37 15.07
N VAL A 220 -1.05 -13.33 14.28
CA VAL A 220 -1.98 -12.26 14.69
C VAL A 220 -3.42 -12.76 14.78
N ALA A 221 -3.92 -13.54 13.80
CA ALA A 221 -5.30 -14.04 13.85
C ALA A 221 -5.53 -14.96 15.05
N GLY A 222 -4.56 -15.82 15.40
CA GLY A 222 -4.59 -16.62 16.62
C GLY A 222 -4.53 -15.77 17.89
N ALA A 223 -3.68 -14.74 17.92
CA ALA A 223 -3.64 -13.78 19.02
C ALA A 223 -4.97 -13.01 19.17
N VAL A 224 -5.61 -12.61 18.07
CA VAL A 224 -6.94 -11.96 18.03
C VAL A 224 -8.02 -12.91 18.54
N CYS A 225 -8.02 -14.18 18.16
CA CYS A 225 -8.94 -15.19 18.71
C CYS A 225 -8.78 -15.34 20.23
N LEU A 226 -7.53 -15.40 20.70
CA LEU A 226 -7.23 -15.50 22.13
C LEU A 226 -7.68 -14.23 22.87
N LEU A 227 -7.35 -13.04 22.36
CA LEU A 227 -7.75 -11.74 22.91
C LEU A 227 -9.29 -11.57 22.93
N ALA A 228 -9.98 -11.95 21.86
CA ALA A 228 -11.44 -11.90 21.80
C ALA A 228 -12.10 -12.75 22.88
N SER A 229 -11.53 -13.93 23.20
CA SER A 229 -12.01 -14.76 24.31
C SER A 229 -11.83 -14.13 25.70
N THR A 230 -10.97 -13.11 25.86
CA THR A 230 -10.83 -12.37 27.12
C THR A 230 -11.98 -11.40 27.40
N VAL A 231 -12.72 -11.00 26.35
CA VAL A 231 -13.92 -10.17 26.49
C VAL A 231 -15.11 -11.06 26.89
N PRO A 232 -15.93 -10.67 27.89
CA PRO A 232 -17.06 -11.48 28.35
C PRO A 232 -18.05 -11.79 27.23
N GLU A 233 -18.44 -13.06 27.11
CA GLU A 233 -19.20 -13.59 25.98
C GLU A 233 -20.50 -12.82 25.69
N ALA A 234 -21.22 -12.39 26.73
CA ALA A 234 -22.47 -11.63 26.61
C ALA A 234 -22.33 -10.24 25.95
N VAL A 235 -21.14 -9.64 25.92
CA VAL A 235 -20.87 -8.31 25.32
C VAL A 235 -19.79 -8.35 24.24
N ARG A 236 -19.16 -9.51 24.00
CA ARG A 236 -18.00 -9.67 23.12
C ARG A 236 -18.21 -9.01 21.77
N TRP A 237 -19.25 -9.40 21.05
CA TRP A 237 -19.50 -8.92 19.67
C TRP A 237 -20.35 -7.64 19.60
N SER A 238 -20.74 -7.05 20.73
CA SER A 238 -21.23 -5.65 20.78
C SER A 238 -20.11 -4.63 20.98
N VAL A 239 -18.89 -5.10 21.28
CA VAL A 239 -17.71 -4.28 21.59
C VAL A 239 -16.57 -4.53 20.61
N LEU A 240 -16.35 -5.79 20.22
CA LEU A 240 -15.34 -6.19 19.24
C LEU A 240 -15.86 -6.02 17.82
N ASN A 241 -15.11 -5.25 17.03
CA ASN A 241 -15.29 -5.00 15.60
C ASN A 241 -13.89 -4.71 14.99
N PRO A 242 -13.76 -4.53 13.66
CA PRO A 242 -12.46 -4.27 13.02
C PRO A 242 -11.68 -3.10 13.64
N ALA A 243 -12.35 -1.97 13.93
CA ALA A 243 -11.70 -0.81 14.54
C ALA A 243 -11.28 -1.03 16.00
N SER A 244 -12.13 -1.61 16.87
CA SER A 244 -11.75 -1.82 18.29
C SER A 244 -10.64 -2.84 18.47
N MET A 245 -10.61 -3.91 17.65
CA MET A 245 -9.51 -4.86 17.68
C MET A 245 -8.21 -4.25 17.12
N LYS A 246 -8.29 -3.50 16.01
CA LYS A 246 -7.14 -2.78 15.47
C LYS A 246 -6.57 -1.78 16.47
N GLN A 247 -7.43 -1.00 17.14
CA GLN A 247 -7.04 -0.10 18.24
C GLN A 247 -6.28 -0.85 19.34
N ALA A 248 -6.81 -1.97 19.84
CA ALA A 248 -6.17 -2.74 20.89
C ALA A 248 -4.78 -3.29 20.50
N LEU A 249 -4.61 -3.73 19.25
CA LEU A 249 -3.32 -4.20 18.74
C LEU A 249 -2.31 -3.06 18.55
N VAL A 250 -2.74 -1.94 17.95
CA VAL A 250 -1.90 -0.79 17.63
C VAL A 250 -1.48 -0.03 18.89
N GLU A 251 -2.41 0.27 19.80
CA GLU A 251 -2.11 0.95 21.07
C GLU A 251 -1.36 0.05 22.05
N GLY A 252 -1.48 -1.28 21.89
CA GLY A 252 -0.75 -2.26 22.67
C GLY A 252 0.66 -2.57 22.14
N ALA A 253 1.04 -2.17 20.93
CA ALA A 253 2.26 -2.65 20.27
C ALA A 253 3.56 -2.12 20.90
N ASP A 254 4.60 -2.97 20.93
CA ASP A 254 5.95 -2.61 21.31
C ASP A 254 6.71 -2.07 20.07
N ARG A 255 7.03 -0.77 20.05
CA ARG A 255 7.90 -0.20 18.99
C ARG A 255 9.26 -0.90 18.94
N LEU A 256 9.69 -1.21 17.73
CA LEU A 256 11.00 -1.77 17.41
C LEU A 256 12.02 -0.64 17.17
N PRO A 257 13.24 -0.74 17.70
CA PRO A 257 14.27 0.27 17.47
C PRO A 257 14.75 0.25 16.01
N SER A 258 15.29 1.39 15.57
CA SER A 258 15.94 1.58 14.25
C SER A 258 15.06 1.43 13.00
N LEU A 259 13.82 0.97 13.10
CA LEU A 259 12.86 0.87 11.99
C LEU A 259 11.96 2.10 11.92
N ASN A 260 11.54 2.50 10.72
CA ASN A 260 10.56 3.58 10.54
C ASN A 260 9.11 3.08 10.51
N ILE A 261 8.15 4.00 10.65
CA ILE A 261 6.72 3.70 10.76
C ILE A 261 6.17 2.94 9.54
N TYR A 262 6.74 3.13 8.35
CA TYR A 262 6.36 2.42 7.12
C TYR A 262 7.06 1.06 6.96
N GLU A 263 7.86 0.65 7.94
CA GLU A 263 8.43 -0.70 8.04
C GLU A 263 7.79 -1.52 9.16
N GLN A 264 7.42 -0.87 10.27
CA GLN A 264 6.96 -1.54 11.49
C GLN A 264 5.52 -1.24 11.90
N GLY A 265 4.86 -0.25 11.29
CA GLY A 265 3.57 0.24 11.76
C GLY A 265 3.63 0.79 13.19
N ALA A 266 2.79 0.25 14.06
CA ALA A 266 2.83 0.52 15.50
C ALA A 266 3.98 -0.21 16.24
N GLY A 267 4.57 -1.26 15.62
CA GLY A 267 5.55 -2.14 16.23
C GLY A 267 5.04 -3.58 16.39
N ARG A 268 5.76 -4.38 17.18
CA ARG A 268 5.43 -5.79 17.44
C ARG A 268 4.20 -5.93 18.33
N ILE A 269 3.31 -6.88 18.01
CA ILE A 269 2.17 -7.20 18.87
C ILE A 269 2.60 -7.54 20.31
N ASN A 270 1.88 -7.00 21.29
CA ASN A 270 2.04 -7.34 22.70
C ASN A 270 0.67 -7.67 23.30
N LEU A 271 0.40 -8.97 23.46
CA LEU A 271 -0.90 -9.48 23.87
C LEU A 271 -1.29 -9.04 25.28
N ALA A 272 -0.32 -8.79 26.18
CA ALA A 272 -0.63 -8.34 27.54
C ALA A 272 -1.11 -6.88 27.54
N ALA A 273 -0.46 -6.02 26.77
CA ALA A 273 -0.88 -4.63 26.59
C ALA A 273 -2.21 -4.54 25.82
N SER A 274 -2.37 -5.31 24.73
CA SER A 274 -3.63 -5.36 23.96
C SER A 274 -4.81 -5.84 24.82
N MET A 275 -4.60 -6.85 25.67
CA MET A 275 -5.61 -7.30 26.63
C MET A 275 -5.93 -6.23 27.69
N ALA A 276 -4.95 -5.41 28.09
CA ALA A 276 -5.19 -4.29 29.00
C ALA A 276 -6.05 -3.19 28.35
N VAL A 277 -5.85 -2.91 27.05
CA VAL A 277 -6.71 -1.99 26.28
C VAL A 277 -8.15 -2.53 26.17
N LEU A 278 -8.32 -3.83 25.91
CA LEU A 278 -9.66 -4.46 25.82
C LEU A 278 -10.40 -4.58 27.17
N LYS A 279 -9.69 -4.50 28.30
CA LYS A 279 -10.28 -4.73 29.63
C LYS A 279 -11.20 -3.57 30.04
N GLY A 280 -12.50 -3.77 29.89
CA GLY A 280 -13.51 -2.72 30.16
C GLY A 280 -13.58 -1.66 29.06
N TYR A 281 -13.05 -1.98 27.87
CA TYR A 281 -13.03 -1.10 26.71
C TYR A 281 -14.42 -0.56 26.38
N GLN A 282 -14.49 0.73 26.12
CA GLN A 282 -15.66 1.42 25.60
C GLN A 282 -15.40 1.80 24.14
N PRO A 283 -16.33 1.46 23.20
CA PRO A 283 -16.23 1.88 21.80
C PRO A 283 -15.96 3.38 21.66
N ARG A 284 -14.89 3.73 20.94
CA ARG A 284 -14.44 5.12 20.74
C ARG A 284 -13.76 5.32 19.39
N ALA A 285 -13.57 6.58 19.03
CA ALA A 285 -12.69 6.94 17.92
C ALA A 285 -11.21 6.93 18.35
N SER A 286 -10.32 6.81 17.37
CA SER A 286 -8.87 7.02 17.53
C SER A 286 -8.25 7.45 16.19
N ILE A 287 -6.95 7.69 16.19
CA ILE A 287 -6.18 8.05 14.99
C ILE A 287 -4.83 7.33 14.97
N ILE A 288 -4.37 6.96 13.77
CA ILE A 288 -3.08 6.31 13.51
C ILE A 288 -2.29 7.19 12.51
N PRO A 289 -1.07 7.63 12.85
CA PRO A 289 -0.39 7.47 14.14
C PRO A 289 -1.06 8.29 15.25
N ALA A 290 -0.92 7.84 16.51
CA ALA A 290 -1.49 8.53 17.67
C ALA A 290 -0.79 9.87 18.03
N LYS A 291 0.35 10.17 17.41
CA LYS A 291 1.06 11.47 17.45
C LYS A 291 1.77 11.70 16.12
N ILE A 292 1.89 12.96 15.70
CA ILE A 292 2.78 13.37 14.61
C ILE A 292 3.95 14.12 15.25
N ASP A 293 5.12 13.47 15.29
CA ASP A 293 6.32 14.02 15.92
C ASP A 293 7.49 13.99 14.93
N LEU A 294 7.64 15.07 14.15
CA LEU A 294 8.64 15.15 13.08
C LEU A 294 10.07 15.35 13.60
N GLN A 295 10.31 15.05 14.88
CA GLN A 295 11.62 14.96 15.51
C GLN A 295 11.96 13.50 15.92
N ASP A 296 10.99 12.59 15.86
CA ASP A 296 11.10 11.17 16.21
C ASP A 296 11.77 10.38 15.06
N CYS A 297 13.10 10.43 14.98
CA CYS A 297 13.89 9.78 13.92
C CYS A 297 14.51 8.45 14.44
N PRO A 298 14.42 7.32 13.70
CA PRO A 298 13.89 7.17 12.34
C PRO A 298 12.38 6.96 12.24
N TYR A 299 11.64 6.89 13.35
CA TYR A 299 10.24 6.44 13.34
C TYR A 299 9.34 7.24 12.38
N MET A 300 9.41 8.56 12.39
CA MET A 300 8.65 9.46 11.48
C MET A 300 9.42 9.81 10.20
N TRP A 301 10.27 8.92 9.69
CA TRP A 301 10.78 9.02 8.31
C TRP A 301 9.60 8.96 7.32
N PRO A 302 9.61 9.70 6.19
CA PRO A 302 10.69 10.58 5.70
C PRO A 302 10.74 11.95 6.39
N TYR A 303 9.62 12.36 6.99
CA TYR A 303 9.38 13.72 7.48
C TYR A 303 10.40 14.21 8.52
N CYS A 304 10.92 13.32 9.38
CA CYS A 304 11.93 13.68 10.39
C CYS A 304 13.33 13.99 9.82
N ARG A 305 13.57 13.78 8.51
CA ARG A 305 14.88 14.02 7.86
C ARG A 305 15.11 15.48 7.47
N GLN A 306 14.12 16.35 7.58
CA GLN A 306 14.27 17.79 7.36
C GLN A 306 13.37 18.61 8.28
N ALA A 307 13.88 19.76 8.73
CA ALA A 307 13.08 20.75 9.45
C ALA A 307 12.25 21.57 8.46
N MET A 308 11.07 22.00 8.90
CA MET A 308 10.18 22.86 8.12
C MET A 308 10.67 24.32 8.12
N TYR A 309 10.29 25.08 7.11
CA TYR A 309 10.62 26.51 6.99
C TYR A 309 9.56 27.25 6.17
N ALA A 310 9.56 28.59 6.25
CA ALA A 310 8.63 29.43 5.50
C ALA A 310 8.96 29.43 3.99
N GLY A 311 7.94 29.42 3.14
CA GLY A 311 8.11 29.38 1.67
C GLY A 311 8.39 27.99 1.10
N ALA A 312 8.25 26.94 1.91
CA ALA A 312 8.22 25.54 1.47
C ALA A 312 6.85 25.13 0.88
N MET A 313 6.85 24.08 0.07
CA MET A 313 5.69 23.22 -0.18
C MET A 313 5.12 22.69 1.15
N PRO A 314 3.82 22.38 1.24
CA PRO A 314 3.26 21.78 2.45
C PRO A 314 3.84 20.38 2.68
N VAL A 315 4.14 20.06 3.93
CA VAL A 315 4.38 18.67 4.34
C VAL A 315 3.02 18.01 4.49
N ILE A 316 2.74 17.01 3.64
CA ILE A 316 1.48 16.27 3.62
C ILE A 316 1.64 15.00 4.47
N ILE A 317 0.72 14.79 5.42
CA ILE A 317 0.69 13.58 6.26
C ILE A 317 -0.72 13.04 6.30
N ASN A 318 -0.91 11.81 5.82
CA ASN A 318 -2.20 11.13 5.83
C ASN A 318 -2.28 10.17 7.02
N ALA A 319 -3.26 10.41 7.89
CA ALA A 319 -3.53 9.61 9.08
C ALA A 319 -4.85 8.84 8.93
N THR A 320 -4.95 7.66 9.55
CA THR A 320 -6.15 6.82 9.54
C THR A 320 -6.98 7.11 10.80
N ILE A 321 -8.19 7.60 10.63
CA ILE A 321 -9.18 7.66 11.71
C ILE A 321 -9.79 6.27 11.85
N LEU A 322 -9.88 5.74 13.08
CA LEU A 322 -10.65 4.53 13.38
C LEU A 322 -11.88 4.88 14.19
N ASN A 323 -13.01 4.28 13.87
CA ASN A 323 -14.30 4.49 14.51
C ASN A 323 -14.87 3.17 15.03
N ALA A 324 -14.58 2.82 16.29
CA ALA A 324 -15.14 1.61 16.88
C ALA A 324 -16.60 1.76 17.34
N MET A 325 -17.18 2.97 17.31
CA MET A 325 -18.50 3.25 17.88
C MET A 325 -19.65 2.67 17.04
N GLY A 326 -19.45 2.51 15.74
CA GLY A 326 -20.41 1.91 14.79
C GLY A 326 -19.88 1.88 13.35
N VAL A 327 -20.56 1.15 12.46
CA VAL A 327 -20.19 0.91 11.04
C VAL A 327 -20.20 2.17 10.16
N ALA A 328 -20.62 3.30 10.72
CA ALA A 328 -20.58 4.59 10.06
C ALA A 328 -20.37 5.68 11.10
N GLY A 329 -19.71 6.75 10.71
CA GLY A 329 -19.62 7.96 11.50
C GLY A 329 -19.12 9.13 10.68
N ASN A 330 -19.38 10.34 11.13
CA ASN A 330 -18.93 11.56 10.48
C ASN A 330 -18.19 12.42 11.52
N LEU A 331 -17.43 13.42 11.07
CA LEU A 331 -16.93 14.46 11.97
C LEU A 331 -18.05 15.47 12.27
N GLU A 332 -18.21 15.87 13.54
CA GLU A 332 -19.22 16.87 13.95
C GLU A 332 -18.96 18.26 13.36
N GLY A 333 -17.69 18.56 13.10
CA GLY A 333 -17.22 19.79 12.49
C GLY A 333 -15.78 19.59 11.98
N PRO A 334 -15.21 20.61 11.33
CA PRO A 334 -13.85 20.53 10.81
C PRO A 334 -12.83 20.30 11.94
N PRO A 335 -11.71 19.60 11.67
CA PRO A 335 -10.58 19.52 12.60
C PRO A 335 -10.02 20.91 12.93
N VAL A 336 -9.63 21.11 14.19
CA VAL A 336 -9.11 22.39 14.70
C VAL A 336 -7.69 22.20 15.25
N PHE A 337 -6.73 22.98 14.76
CA PHE A 337 -5.38 23.04 15.34
C PHE A 337 -5.30 24.13 16.41
N THR A 338 -4.89 23.75 17.62
CA THR A 338 -4.58 24.67 18.72
C THR A 338 -3.09 24.61 19.04
N ALA A 339 -2.38 25.71 18.80
CA ALA A 339 -0.97 25.86 19.15
C ALA A 339 -0.76 25.84 20.68
N SER A 340 0.19 25.03 21.16
CA SER A 340 0.55 24.94 22.58
C SER A 340 1.79 25.75 22.96
N ASP A 341 2.60 26.18 21.98
CA ASP A 341 3.77 27.05 22.18
C ASP A 341 3.86 28.18 21.14
N VAL A 342 4.89 29.03 21.28
CA VAL A 342 5.13 30.16 20.36
C VAL A 342 5.45 29.68 18.94
N GLY A 343 6.15 28.54 18.79
CA GLY A 343 6.44 27.95 17.49
C GLY A 343 5.17 27.44 16.80
N GLY A 344 4.25 26.84 17.55
CA GLY A 344 2.97 26.36 17.05
C GLY A 344 2.12 27.46 16.43
N LYS A 345 2.20 28.70 16.95
CA LYS A 345 1.54 29.88 16.35
C LYS A 345 2.10 30.27 14.98
N LEU A 346 3.29 29.77 14.62
CA LEU A 346 3.90 29.94 13.30
C LEU A 346 3.47 28.84 12.32
N LEU A 347 2.76 27.80 12.78
CA LEU A 347 2.20 26.79 11.89
C LEU A 347 0.91 27.28 11.24
N HIS A 348 0.72 26.83 10.00
CA HIS A 348 -0.55 26.85 9.31
C HIS A 348 -0.81 25.42 8.87
N ILE A 349 -1.90 24.81 9.37
CA ILE A 349 -2.30 23.45 9.02
C ILE A 349 -3.66 23.54 8.35
N GLN A 350 -3.71 23.11 7.09
CA GLN A 350 -4.97 22.86 6.38
C GLN A 350 -5.29 21.37 6.48
N PHE A 351 -6.57 21.02 6.42
CA PHE A 351 -7.07 19.65 6.55
C PHE A 351 -7.94 19.25 5.37
N GLU A 352 -7.82 18.00 4.95
CA GLU A 352 -8.84 17.28 4.19
C GLU A 352 -9.19 16.00 4.97
N TRP A 353 -10.43 15.52 4.89
CA TRP A 353 -10.88 14.35 5.65
C TRP A 353 -12.06 13.65 4.96
N SER A 354 -12.28 12.39 5.29
CA SER A 354 -13.45 11.65 4.80
C SER A 354 -14.75 12.26 5.35
N GLU A 355 -15.67 12.68 4.48
CA GLU A 355 -17.00 13.16 4.91
C GLU A 355 -17.76 12.09 5.70
N THR A 356 -17.61 10.82 5.30
CA THR A 356 -18.11 9.63 6.01
C THR A 356 -16.96 8.67 6.30
N LEU A 357 -16.86 8.24 7.55
CA LEU A 357 -16.03 7.13 8.00
C LEU A 357 -16.85 5.85 7.79
N TRP A 358 -16.43 4.98 6.88
CA TRP A 358 -17.11 3.72 6.56
C TRP A 358 -16.12 2.72 5.93
N PRO A 359 -16.19 1.42 6.27
CA PRO A 359 -17.08 0.82 7.27
C PRO A 359 -16.61 0.99 8.72
N TRP A 360 -15.31 1.16 9.00
CA TRP A 360 -14.83 1.42 10.37
C TRP A 360 -13.70 2.44 10.43
N SER A 361 -13.32 2.98 9.28
CA SER A 361 -12.18 3.87 9.14
C SER A 361 -12.46 5.06 8.22
N GLY A 362 -11.55 6.02 8.23
CA GLY A 362 -11.46 7.11 7.25
C GLY A 362 -10.07 7.73 7.29
N TYR A 363 -9.87 8.84 6.59
CA TYR A 363 -8.61 9.57 6.59
C TYR A 363 -8.74 10.99 7.18
N LEU A 364 -7.62 11.47 7.71
CA LEU A 364 -7.33 12.88 7.97
C LEU A 364 -5.99 13.21 7.31
N ALA A 365 -6.02 14.04 6.28
CA ALA A 365 -4.85 14.61 5.64
C ALA A 365 -4.49 15.93 6.32
N LEU A 366 -3.22 16.12 6.68
CA LEU A 366 -2.70 17.35 7.24
C LEU A 366 -1.71 17.98 6.24
N TYR A 367 -1.94 19.24 5.88
CA TYR A 367 -1.07 20.03 5.00
C TYR A 367 -0.35 21.07 5.88
N LEU A 368 0.80 20.68 6.44
CA LEU A 368 1.54 21.50 7.38
C LEU A 368 2.43 22.50 6.64
N ARG A 369 2.35 23.79 7.01
CA ARG A 369 3.18 24.89 6.50
C ARG A 369 3.71 25.75 7.64
N VAL A 370 4.79 26.48 7.39
CA VAL A 370 5.27 27.57 8.26
C VAL A 370 4.82 28.90 7.67
N ARG A 371 4.16 29.74 8.48
CA ARG A 371 3.72 31.09 8.12
C ARG A 371 4.93 31.99 7.83
N PRO A 372 4.82 33.03 6.98
CA PRO A 372 5.96 33.89 6.61
C PRO A 372 6.70 34.51 7.80
N HIS A 373 5.97 34.86 8.87
CA HIS A 373 6.54 35.37 10.13
C HIS A 373 7.47 34.37 10.85
N GLY A 374 7.43 33.09 10.50
CA GLY A 374 8.33 32.06 11.01
C GLY A 374 9.68 31.97 10.27
N ALA A 375 9.92 32.78 9.23
CA ALA A 375 11.15 32.72 8.43
C ALA A 375 12.46 32.99 9.21
N THR A 376 12.38 33.63 10.38
CA THR A 376 13.53 33.87 11.27
C THR A 376 13.54 32.96 12.51
N PHE A 377 12.52 32.12 12.68
CA PHE A 377 12.39 31.27 13.87
C PHE A 377 13.25 30.01 13.76
N THR A 378 13.86 29.61 14.87
CA THR A 378 14.56 28.33 15.02
C THR A 378 14.08 27.66 16.29
N GLY A 379 13.53 26.45 16.20
CA GLY A 379 13.09 25.73 17.40
C GLY A 379 12.06 24.63 17.14
N THR A 380 11.42 24.20 18.22
CA THR A 380 10.24 23.32 18.15
C THR A 380 8.97 24.18 17.98
N ALA A 381 8.02 23.66 17.22
CA ALA A 381 6.66 24.16 17.16
C ALA A 381 5.69 23.03 17.52
N SER A 382 4.78 23.28 18.46
CA SER A 382 3.88 22.27 19.01
C SER A 382 2.42 22.73 19.07
N GLY A 383 1.50 21.77 18.99
CA GLY A 383 0.08 21.98 19.24
C GLY A 383 -0.69 20.67 19.16
N ASN A 384 -2.01 20.76 19.26
CA ASN A 384 -2.91 19.63 19.15
C ASN A 384 -3.91 19.87 18.01
N VAL A 385 -4.18 18.85 17.21
CA VAL A 385 -5.34 18.81 16.31
C VAL A 385 -6.46 18.09 17.05
N GLU A 386 -7.64 18.70 17.13
CA GLU A 386 -8.81 18.16 17.81
C GLU A 386 -10.00 18.06 16.85
N PHE A 387 -10.71 16.94 16.91
CA PHE A 387 -11.96 16.72 16.18
C PHE A 387 -12.86 15.75 16.94
N THR A 388 -14.18 15.83 16.73
CA THR A 388 -15.15 14.91 17.35
C THR A 388 -15.82 14.06 16.28
N VAL A 389 -15.71 12.74 16.43
CA VAL A 389 -16.43 11.76 15.62
C VAL A 389 -17.79 11.49 16.25
N VAL A 390 -18.83 11.42 15.42
CA VAL A 390 -20.20 11.08 15.79
C VAL A 390 -20.65 9.86 15.00
N SER A 391 -21.20 8.87 15.70
CA SER A 391 -21.77 7.66 15.10
C SER A 391 -23.23 7.49 15.48
N PRO A 392 -24.04 6.78 14.65
CA PRO A 392 -25.41 6.43 15.01
C PRO A 392 -25.51 5.71 16.37
N PRO A 393 -26.67 5.78 17.05
CA PRO A 393 -26.91 4.98 18.26
C PRO A 393 -26.73 3.49 17.96
N ALA A 394 -26.16 2.73 18.89
CA ALA A 394 -26.15 1.27 18.77
C ALA A 394 -27.54 0.65 19.05
N PRO A 395 -27.78 -0.62 18.71
CA PRO A 395 -29.04 -1.29 19.01
C PRO A 395 -29.39 -1.21 20.51
N GLY A 396 -30.52 -0.57 20.82
CA GLY A 396 -30.99 -0.31 22.19
C GLY A 396 -30.69 1.10 22.73
N GLU A 397 -29.87 1.90 22.03
CA GLU A 397 -29.60 3.29 22.35
C GLU A 397 -30.50 4.24 21.52
N THR A 398 -30.74 5.45 22.04
CA THR A 398 -31.50 6.51 21.34
C THR A 398 -30.68 7.75 21.01
N GLN A 399 -29.47 7.87 21.58
CA GLN A 399 -28.60 9.03 21.41
C GLN A 399 -27.39 8.65 20.55
N PRO A 400 -26.92 9.52 19.64
CA PRO A 400 -25.69 9.30 18.89
C PRO A 400 -24.49 9.13 19.83
N ARG A 401 -23.57 8.22 19.45
CA ARG A 401 -22.29 8.04 20.15
C ARG A 401 -21.32 9.13 19.70
N LYS A 402 -20.54 9.67 20.63
CA LYS A 402 -19.54 10.72 20.35
C LYS A 402 -18.20 10.38 20.97
N SER A 403 -17.12 10.67 20.26
CA SER A 403 -15.75 10.54 20.75
C SER A 403 -14.88 11.65 20.18
N THR A 404 -14.33 12.49 21.05
CA THR A 404 -13.31 13.48 20.69
C THR A 404 -11.94 12.82 20.59
N VAL A 405 -11.20 13.13 19.53
CA VAL A 405 -9.84 12.65 19.28
C VAL A 405 -8.91 13.85 19.33
N VAL A 406 -7.79 13.69 20.03
CA VAL A 406 -6.72 14.69 20.13
C VAL A 406 -5.45 14.09 19.55
N LEU A 407 -4.91 14.71 18.51
CA LEU A 407 -3.67 14.33 17.84
C LEU A 407 -2.58 15.37 18.16
N PRO A 408 -1.59 15.04 19.00
CA PRO A 408 -0.44 15.91 19.23
C PRO A 408 0.40 16.04 17.96
N VAL A 409 0.74 17.29 17.61
CA VAL A 409 1.62 17.64 16.49
C VAL A 409 2.84 18.37 17.04
N ARG A 410 4.04 17.88 16.70
CA ARG A 410 5.33 18.47 17.03
C ARG A 410 6.22 18.46 15.80
N VAL A 411 6.75 19.63 15.44
CA VAL A 411 7.67 19.79 14.30
C VAL A 411 8.90 20.60 14.69
N ARG A 412 9.98 20.51 13.91
CA ARG A 412 11.13 21.42 14.00
C ARG A 412 11.00 22.47 12.91
N ILE A 413 11.12 23.74 13.27
CA ILE A 413 11.18 24.88 12.34
C ILE A 413 12.60 25.45 12.34
N GLN A 414 13.04 25.90 11.17
CA GLN A 414 14.28 26.63 10.95
C GLN A 414 14.08 27.77 9.92
N PRO A 415 15.06 28.68 9.77
CA PRO A 415 15.08 29.64 8.67
C PRO A 415 15.15 28.94 7.30
N PRO A 416 14.60 29.53 6.22
CA PRO A 416 14.67 28.96 4.88
C PRO A 416 16.11 28.68 4.45
N PRO A 417 16.43 27.46 3.96
CA PRO A 417 17.76 27.15 3.46
C PRO A 417 18.05 27.93 2.16
N PRO A 418 19.33 28.15 1.80
CA PRO A 418 19.70 28.82 0.56
C PRO A 418 19.06 28.15 -0.65
N ARG A 419 18.61 28.95 -1.64
CA ARG A 419 17.96 28.47 -2.88
C ARG A 419 18.72 27.31 -3.52
N GLN A 420 20.06 27.39 -3.55
CA GLN A 420 20.98 26.40 -4.12
C GLN A 420 20.92 25.01 -3.45
N LYS A 421 20.28 24.90 -2.27
CA LYS A 421 20.04 23.64 -1.56
C LYS A 421 18.59 23.16 -1.66
N ARG A 422 17.70 23.87 -2.36
CA ARG A 422 16.27 23.52 -2.47
C ARG A 422 15.97 22.90 -3.83
N ILE A 423 15.47 21.66 -3.78
CA ILE A 423 15.08 20.83 -4.92
C ILE A 423 13.58 20.55 -4.79
N LEU A 424 12.85 20.75 -5.89
CA LEU A 424 11.45 20.36 -6.04
C LEU A 424 11.39 19.08 -6.86
N TRP A 425 10.54 18.14 -6.47
CA TRP A 425 10.22 16.91 -7.20
C TRP A 425 8.79 17.00 -7.71
N ASP A 426 8.59 16.78 -9.00
CA ASP A 426 7.28 16.65 -9.60
C ASP A 426 6.70 15.25 -9.32
N GLN A 427 5.56 15.20 -8.64
CA GLN A 427 4.80 13.97 -8.37
C GLN A 427 3.44 13.96 -9.08
N PHE A 428 3.02 15.12 -9.62
CA PHE A 428 1.67 15.31 -10.15
C PHE A 428 1.48 14.61 -11.50
N HIS A 429 2.56 14.45 -12.27
CA HIS A 429 2.56 13.84 -13.60
C HIS A 429 2.97 12.36 -13.63
N SER A 430 3.18 11.73 -12.47
CA SER A 430 3.38 10.27 -12.38
C SER A 430 2.01 9.56 -12.26
N ILE A 431 1.70 8.65 -13.17
CA ILE A 431 0.45 7.89 -13.21
C ILE A 431 0.68 6.49 -12.61
N LYS A 432 0.11 6.25 -11.42
CA LYS A 432 0.05 4.91 -10.80
C LYS A 432 -0.54 3.86 -11.75
N TYR A 433 -0.31 2.58 -11.46
CA TYR A 433 -1.15 1.48 -11.92
C TYR A 433 -2.42 1.29 -11.02
N PRO A 434 -3.58 0.82 -11.54
CA PRO A 434 -4.11 0.99 -12.89
C PRO A 434 -5.31 1.97 -12.99
N PRO A 435 -5.14 3.18 -13.55
CA PRO A 435 -6.09 3.70 -14.52
C PRO A 435 -5.91 2.96 -15.86
N GLY A 436 -4.68 2.58 -16.24
CA GLY A 436 -4.33 1.79 -17.41
C GLY A 436 -3.02 1.00 -17.23
N TYR A 437 -2.64 0.22 -18.24
CA TYR A 437 -1.39 -0.58 -18.23
C TYR A 437 -0.17 0.33 -18.45
N MET A 438 0.55 0.64 -17.38
CA MET A 438 1.92 1.19 -17.47
C MET A 438 2.91 0.01 -17.40
N PRO A 439 3.72 -0.22 -18.44
CA PRO A 439 4.71 -1.28 -18.45
C PRO A 439 5.92 -0.86 -17.62
N ARG A 440 6.57 -1.82 -16.97
CA ARG A 440 7.85 -1.59 -16.27
C ARG A 440 8.89 -0.89 -17.15
N ASP A 441 9.79 -0.18 -16.52
CA ASP A 441 10.91 0.47 -17.21
C ASP A 441 11.93 -0.55 -17.72
N ASN A 442 12.43 -1.42 -16.83
CA ASN A 442 13.44 -2.40 -17.21
C ASN A 442 12.84 -3.62 -17.91
N LEU A 443 12.96 -3.65 -19.24
CA LEU A 443 12.39 -4.68 -20.09
C LEU A 443 12.92 -6.11 -19.84
N ASP A 444 14.03 -6.30 -19.11
CA ASP A 444 14.51 -7.63 -18.73
C ASP A 444 13.72 -8.30 -17.58
N ILE A 445 12.99 -7.53 -16.76
CA ILE A 445 12.42 -7.98 -15.47
C ILE A 445 11.12 -8.77 -15.65
N LYS A 446 11.20 -10.01 -16.15
CA LYS A 446 10.02 -10.78 -16.61
C LYS A 446 8.92 -11.10 -15.59
N HIS A 447 9.20 -11.04 -14.29
CA HIS A 447 8.25 -11.44 -13.24
C HIS A 447 7.39 -10.31 -12.72
N ASP A 448 7.84 -9.09 -12.93
CA ASP A 448 7.06 -7.89 -12.71
C ASP A 448 6.72 -7.33 -14.09
N ILE A 449 5.45 -7.24 -14.47
CA ILE A 449 5.07 -6.77 -15.83
C ILE A 449 4.52 -5.35 -15.81
N LEU A 450 4.34 -4.78 -14.63
CA LEU A 450 3.68 -3.51 -14.36
C LEU A 450 4.68 -2.60 -13.67
N ASP A 451 4.42 -1.29 -13.70
CA ASP A 451 5.05 -0.41 -12.72
C ASP A 451 4.09 -0.16 -11.55
N TRP A 452 4.36 -0.85 -10.44
CA TRP A 452 3.50 -0.84 -9.24
C TRP A 452 4.23 -0.38 -7.99
N HIS A 453 5.52 -0.06 -8.07
CA HIS A 453 6.27 0.52 -6.96
C HIS A 453 5.88 1.99 -6.69
N GLY A 454 5.24 2.66 -7.66
CA GLY A 454 4.41 3.85 -7.44
C GLY A 454 5.16 5.18 -7.42
N ASP A 455 6.40 5.17 -7.90
CA ASP A 455 7.11 6.30 -8.54
C ASP A 455 7.11 7.56 -7.70
N HIS A 456 7.47 7.35 -6.45
CA HIS A 456 7.49 8.36 -5.42
C HIS A 456 8.82 8.36 -4.68
N LEU A 457 9.29 9.54 -4.29
CA LEU A 457 10.46 9.75 -3.41
C LEU A 457 10.47 8.97 -2.09
N TYR A 458 9.39 8.28 -1.74
CA TYR A 458 9.24 7.51 -0.51
C TYR A 458 8.91 6.02 -0.75
N THR A 459 8.87 5.58 -2.02
CA THR A 459 8.77 4.17 -2.44
C THR A 459 10.06 3.74 -3.15
N ASN A 460 10.03 3.42 -4.44
CA ASN A 460 11.21 3.04 -5.22
C ASN A 460 12.30 4.12 -5.23
N TYR A 461 11.95 5.41 -5.17
CA TYR A 461 12.91 6.51 -5.11
C TYR A 461 13.38 6.90 -3.69
N HIS A 462 13.06 6.13 -2.64
CA HIS A 462 13.47 6.44 -1.26
C HIS A 462 15.00 6.49 -1.05
N GLY A 463 15.77 5.68 -1.80
CA GLY A 463 17.23 5.72 -1.77
C GLY A 463 17.79 7.06 -2.23
N LEU A 464 17.20 7.62 -3.30
CA LEU A 464 17.55 8.95 -3.82
C LEU A 464 17.23 10.04 -2.80
N PHE A 465 16.01 10.02 -2.22
CA PHE A 465 15.63 10.99 -1.20
C PHE A 465 16.63 11.02 -0.04
N ASN A 466 16.97 9.86 0.52
CA ASN A 466 17.92 9.74 1.62
C ASN A 466 19.31 10.28 1.23
N PHE A 467 19.81 9.92 0.06
CA PHE A 467 21.09 10.40 -0.46
C PHE A 467 21.12 11.92 -0.68
N LEU A 468 20.07 12.52 -1.26
CA LEU A 468 19.99 13.97 -1.44
C LEU A 468 19.96 14.70 -0.10
N ARG A 469 19.24 14.16 0.90
CA ARG A 469 19.24 14.66 2.27
C ARG A 469 20.63 14.59 2.92
N ASP A 470 21.39 13.51 2.70
CA ASP A 470 22.78 13.35 3.19
C ASP A 470 23.80 14.26 2.46
N LYS A 471 23.41 14.84 1.31
CA LYS A 471 24.15 15.91 0.59
C LYS A 471 23.66 17.33 0.96
N ASP A 472 22.91 17.47 2.05
CA ASP A 472 22.26 18.69 2.55
C ASP A 472 21.24 19.35 1.59
N TYR A 473 20.74 18.64 0.56
CA TYR A 473 19.66 19.15 -0.29
C TYR A 473 18.30 18.94 0.38
N TYR A 474 17.52 20.01 0.52
CA TYR A 474 16.12 19.95 0.92
C TYR A 474 15.30 19.55 -0.29
N VAL A 475 14.52 18.48 -0.15
CA VAL A 475 13.75 17.88 -1.23
C VAL A 475 12.27 18.03 -0.85
N GLU A 476 11.53 18.70 -1.70
CA GLU A 476 10.13 19.05 -1.50
C GLU A 476 9.29 18.39 -2.61
N VAL A 477 8.09 17.89 -2.28
CA VAL A 477 7.22 17.17 -3.23
C VAL A 477 6.14 18.12 -3.76
N LEU A 478 5.93 18.14 -5.07
CA LEU A 478 4.86 18.87 -5.75
C LEU A 478 3.82 17.88 -6.28
N SER A 479 2.69 17.73 -5.58
CA SER A 479 1.50 17.01 -6.05
C SER A 479 0.40 17.97 -6.55
N SER A 480 0.81 18.98 -7.32
CA SER A 480 -0.04 19.98 -8.00
C SER A 480 0.61 20.38 -9.33
N PRO A 481 -0.13 20.96 -10.28
CA PRO A 481 0.45 21.47 -11.52
C PRO A 481 1.67 22.38 -11.32
N LEU A 482 2.60 22.41 -12.28
CA LEU A 482 3.82 23.24 -12.28
C LEU A 482 3.54 24.74 -12.21
N THR A 483 2.32 25.20 -12.52
CA THR A 483 1.87 26.58 -12.29
C THR A 483 1.72 26.93 -10.80
N CYS A 484 1.70 25.94 -9.92
CA CYS A 484 1.36 26.07 -8.50
C CYS A 484 2.57 26.16 -7.56
N PHE A 485 3.77 26.48 -8.06
CA PHE A 485 4.94 26.78 -7.23
C PHE A 485 5.70 28.05 -7.70
N ASP A 486 6.41 28.69 -6.77
CA ASP A 486 7.27 29.84 -7.03
C ASP A 486 8.71 29.37 -7.34
N ALA A 487 9.15 29.51 -8.58
CA ALA A 487 10.48 29.08 -9.03
C ALA A 487 11.64 29.90 -8.44
N THR A 488 11.38 31.07 -7.84
CA THR A 488 12.42 31.83 -7.14
C THR A 488 12.87 31.13 -5.85
N GLN A 489 12.03 30.24 -5.29
CA GLN A 489 12.30 29.47 -4.08
C GLN A 489 13.27 28.30 -4.28
N TYR A 490 13.30 27.71 -5.48
CA TYR A 490 13.98 26.44 -5.78
C TYR A 490 15.12 26.64 -6.76
N ALA A 491 16.25 25.94 -6.58
CA ALA A 491 17.32 25.94 -7.57
C ALA A 491 17.11 24.92 -8.68
N ALA A 492 16.44 23.80 -8.40
CA ALA A 492 16.14 22.77 -9.39
C ALA A 492 14.73 22.18 -9.22
N LEU A 493 14.10 21.87 -10.34
CA LEU A 493 12.96 20.97 -10.47
C LEU A 493 13.45 19.64 -11.07
N LEU A 494 13.13 18.52 -10.42
CA LEU A 494 13.30 17.17 -10.93
C LEU A 494 11.96 16.69 -11.48
N ILE A 495 11.98 16.17 -12.71
CA ILE A 495 10.88 15.45 -13.34
C ILE A 495 11.45 14.07 -13.68
N VAL A 496 11.00 13.03 -12.97
CA VAL A 496 11.52 11.66 -13.05
C VAL A 496 10.31 10.74 -13.08
N ASP A 497 10.22 9.86 -14.08
CA ASP A 497 9.01 9.08 -14.41
C ASP A 497 7.72 9.91 -14.40
N SER A 498 7.46 10.43 -15.59
CA SER A 498 6.26 11.17 -15.91
C SER A 498 5.52 10.42 -17.01
N GLU A 499 4.38 9.83 -16.65
CA GLU A 499 3.50 9.09 -17.54
C GLU A 499 2.33 9.97 -18.01
N ASP A 500 2.03 11.09 -17.31
CA ASP A 500 0.94 12.00 -17.67
C ASP A 500 1.34 13.09 -18.69
N GLU A 501 0.31 13.75 -19.20
CA GLU A 501 0.36 14.94 -20.04
C GLU A 501 0.61 16.21 -19.23
N PHE A 502 1.09 17.28 -19.89
CA PHE A 502 1.26 18.60 -19.27
C PHE A 502 0.27 19.61 -19.86
N TYR A 503 -0.28 20.49 -19.02
CA TYR A 503 -1.09 21.62 -19.48
C TYR A 503 -0.22 22.62 -20.28
N SER A 504 -0.75 23.20 -21.35
CA SER A 504 -0.04 24.20 -22.17
C SER A 504 0.48 25.41 -21.37
N GLN A 505 -0.22 25.74 -20.28
CA GLN A 505 0.10 26.78 -19.32
C GLN A 505 1.33 26.42 -18.46
N GLU A 506 1.53 25.15 -18.13
CA GLU A 506 2.72 24.67 -17.41
C GLU A 506 3.96 24.74 -18.28
N VAL A 507 3.86 24.26 -19.53
CA VAL A 507 4.93 24.38 -20.53
C VAL A 507 5.36 25.84 -20.69
N SER A 508 4.38 26.74 -20.82
CA SER A 508 4.62 28.19 -20.94
C SER A 508 5.24 28.80 -19.68
N LYS A 509 4.74 28.43 -18.49
CA LYS A 509 5.20 28.95 -17.19
C LYS A 509 6.59 28.44 -16.83
N LEU A 510 6.88 27.16 -17.06
CA LEU A 510 8.18 26.56 -16.82
C LEU A 510 9.25 27.17 -17.75
N ALA A 511 8.92 27.39 -19.03
CA ALA A 511 9.82 28.05 -19.97
C ALA A 511 10.19 29.48 -19.52
N ALA A 512 9.25 30.22 -18.93
CA ALA A 512 9.52 31.52 -18.33
C ALA A 512 10.39 31.39 -17.06
N ASP A 513 10.06 30.47 -16.14
CA ASP A 513 10.82 30.24 -14.91
C ASP A 513 12.30 29.90 -15.16
N VAL A 514 12.58 28.99 -16.11
CA VAL A 514 13.94 28.63 -16.49
C VAL A 514 14.68 29.84 -17.07
N LYS A 515 14.06 30.53 -18.04
CA LYS A 515 14.69 31.63 -18.78
C LYS A 515 14.88 32.91 -17.96
N GLU A 516 13.95 33.22 -17.06
CA GLU A 516 13.81 34.54 -16.41
C GLU A 516 14.06 34.50 -14.90
N GLN A 517 13.80 33.37 -14.24
CA GLN A 517 14.09 33.16 -12.81
C GLN A 517 15.34 32.31 -12.57
N GLY A 518 15.94 31.73 -13.62
CA GLY A 518 17.12 30.88 -13.52
C GLY A 518 16.81 29.61 -12.71
N LEU A 519 15.64 29.02 -12.93
CA LEU A 519 15.34 27.64 -12.49
C LEU A 519 16.13 26.66 -13.35
N ASN A 520 16.64 25.59 -12.74
CA ASN A 520 17.18 24.45 -13.47
C ASN A 520 16.12 23.36 -13.53
N VAL A 521 15.94 22.73 -14.69
CA VAL A 521 15.06 21.57 -14.86
C VAL A 521 15.94 20.37 -15.20
N VAL A 522 15.75 19.27 -14.48
CA VAL A 522 16.40 17.98 -14.78
C VAL A 522 15.30 16.98 -15.07
N VAL A 523 15.19 16.56 -16.33
CA VAL A 523 14.27 15.51 -16.76
C VAL A 523 15.03 14.20 -16.82
N ILE A 524 14.47 13.17 -16.20
CA ILE A 524 14.95 11.80 -16.24
C ILE A 524 13.78 10.93 -16.69
N ALA A 525 13.77 10.63 -17.98
CA ALA A 525 12.71 9.87 -18.62
C ALA A 525 13.04 8.37 -18.61
N GLU A 526 12.22 7.60 -19.32
CA GLU A 526 12.44 6.20 -19.67
C GLU A 526 12.16 5.94 -21.16
N TRP A 527 12.30 4.70 -21.61
CA TRP A 527 11.97 4.34 -23.00
C TRP A 527 10.55 4.69 -23.42
N TYR A 528 10.42 4.96 -24.72
CA TYR A 528 9.16 4.90 -25.44
C TYR A 528 9.39 4.34 -26.85
N HIS A 529 8.82 3.16 -27.13
CA HIS A 529 8.89 2.56 -28.47
C HIS A 529 7.60 1.79 -28.80
N VAL A 530 6.86 2.26 -29.81
CA VAL A 530 5.50 1.80 -30.12
C VAL A 530 5.42 0.33 -30.48
N GLU A 531 6.36 -0.18 -31.30
CA GLU A 531 6.36 -1.61 -31.66
C GLU A 531 6.69 -2.50 -30.44
N SER A 532 7.54 -2.01 -29.52
CA SER A 532 7.84 -2.72 -28.27
C SER A 532 6.60 -2.81 -27.38
N MET A 533 5.89 -1.69 -27.15
CA MET A 533 4.63 -1.68 -26.40
C MET A 533 3.60 -2.65 -26.98
N LEU A 534 3.41 -2.63 -28.31
CA LEU A 534 2.44 -3.52 -28.98
C LEU A 534 2.81 -5.01 -28.84
N SER A 535 4.10 -5.32 -28.70
CA SER A 535 4.57 -6.70 -28.46
C SER A 535 4.34 -7.20 -27.02
N MET A 536 4.13 -6.30 -26.05
CA MET A 536 3.89 -6.60 -24.63
C MET A 536 2.40 -6.85 -24.30
N LYS A 537 1.58 -6.98 -25.33
CA LYS A 537 0.14 -7.26 -25.24
C LYS A 537 -0.11 -8.63 -24.60
N PHE A 538 -0.92 -8.67 -23.55
CA PHE A 538 -1.34 -9.92 -22.91
C PHE A 538 -2.87 -10.01 -22.77
N PHE A 539 -3.38 -11.22 -22.60
CA PHE A 539 -4.78 -11.47 -22.27
C PHE A 539 -4.87 -11.63 -20.76
N ASP A 540 -5.70 -10.82 -20.12
CA ASP A 540 -6.02 -10.96 -18.72
C ASP A 540 -7.25 -11.87 -18.57
N ASP A 541 -7.07 -13.00 -17.88
CA ASP A 541 -8.12 -13.97 -17.61
C ASP A 541 -9.18 -13.43 -16.61
N ASN A 542 -8.83 -12.45 -15.76
CA ASN A 542 -9.74 -11.86 -14.77
C ASN A 542 -10.78 -10.95 -15.43
N THR A 543 -10.35 -9.95 -16.20
CA THR A 543 -11.23 -9.07 -17.00
C THR A 543 -11.69 -9.70 -18.31
N ARG A 544 -11.12 -10.84 -18.71
CA ARG A 544 -11.34 -11.52 -20.01
C ARG A 544 -11.11 -10.61 -21.20
N SER A 545 -10.10 -9.76 -21.11
CA SER A 545 -9.82 -8.72 -22.09
C SER A 545 -8.34 -8.68 -22.46
N TRP A 546 -8.03 -8.04 -23.59
CA TRP A 546 -6.65 -7.85 -24.02
C TRP A 546 -6.11 -6.52 -23.52
N TRP A 547 -5.04 -6.57 -22.74
CA TRP A 547 -4.33 -5.41 -22.21
C TRP A 547 -3.14 -5.05 -23.10
N THR A 548 -2.98 -3.76 -23.42
CA THR A 548 -1.79 -3.22 -24.11
C THR A 548 -1.29 -2.00 -23.35
N PRO A 549 0.03 -1.77 -23.26
CA PRO A 549 0.60 -0.60 -22.60
C PRO A 549 -0.05 0.71 -23.08
N ALA A 550 -0.30 1.65 -22.17
CA ALA A 550 -0.84 2.96 -22.51
C ALA A 550 0.26 3.90 -23.04
N THR A 551 1.43 3.86 -22.40
CA THR A 551 2.67 4.55 -22.79
C THR A 551 3.87 3.58 -22.69
N GLY A 552 5.10 4.09 -22.86
CA GLY A 552 6.34 3.37 -22.55
C GLY A 552 6.57 3.30 -21.03
N GLY A 553 7.83 3.26 -20.58
CA GLY A 553 8.13 3.52 -19.15
C GLY A 553 7.69 4.95 -18.78
N ALA A 554 8.15 5.93 -19.57
CA ALA A 554 7.68 7.32 -19.47
C ALA A 554 6.84 7.75 -20.68
N ASN A 555 6.04 8.81 -20.52
CA ASN A 555 5.35 9.53 -21.62
C ASN A 555 6.32 10.50 -22.31
N VAL A 556 7.29 9.94 -23.02
CA VAL A 556 8.28 10.68 -23.82
C VAL A 556 7.65 11.67 -24.81
N PRO A 557 6.50 11.41 -25.48
CA PRO A 557 5.80 12.43 -26.26
C PRO A 557 5.39 13.67 -25.44
N ALA A 558 4.82 13.50 -24.24
CA ALA A 558 4.46 14.63 -23.37
C ALA A 558 5.69 15.38 -22.85
N LEU A 559 6.74 14.65 -22.46
CA LEU A 559 8.03 15.24 -22.09
C LEU A 559 8.66 16.02 -23.26
N ASN A 560 8.47 15.57 -24.51
CA ASN A 560 8.95 16.29 -25.69
C ASN A 560 8.17 17.59 -25.94
N ASP A 561 6.86 17.64 -25.67
CA ASP A 561 6.08 18.88 -25.72
C ASP A 561 6.52 19.86 -24.61
N LEU A 562 6.83 19.36 -23.41
CA LEU A 562 7.42 20.14 -22.31
C LEU A 562 8.82 20.68 -22.64
N LEU A 563 9.64 19.90 -23.35
CA LEU A 563 11.02 20.23 -23.71
C LEU A 563 11.15 21.09 -24.99
N ALA A 564 10.11 21.15 -25.82
CA ALA A 564 10.09 21.88 -27.09
C ALA A 564 10.51 23.37 -26.99
N PRO A 565 10.14 24.16 -25.96
CA PRO A 565 10.58 25.56 -25.82
C PRO A 565 12.10 25.74 -25.72
N TYR A 566 12.83 24.70 -25.36
CA TYR A 566 14.29 24.72 -25.20
C TYR A 566 15.04 24.15 -26.41
N GLY A 567 14.33 23.66 -27.44
CA GLY A 567 14.93 23.00 -28.59
C GLY A 567 15.54 21.62 -28.27
N VAL A 568 15.16 21.02 -27.15
CA VAL A 568 15.58 19.69 -26.69
C VAL A 568 14.51 18.66 -27.08
N ALA A 569 14.91 17.43 -27.40
CA ALA A 569 13.99 16.31 -27.56
C ALA A 569 14.67 14.97 -27.26
N LEU A 570 13.90 14.05 -26.68
CA LEU A 570 14.19 12.63 -26.51
C LEU A 570 13.71 11.84 -27.75
N GLY A 571 14.39 10.72 -28.03
CA GLY A 571 14.14 9.85 -29.17
C GLY A 571 13.44 8.54 -28.84
N ASP A 572 13.34 7.69 -29.86
CA ASP A 572 12.69 6.38 -29.85
C ASP A 572 13.66 5.19 -29.71
N ALA A 573 14.97 5.44 -29.52
CA ALA A 573 15.93 4.37 -29.27
C ALA A 573 15.86 3.92 -27.80
N VAL A 574 15.94 2.61 -27.58
CA VAL A 574 15.84 1.98 -26.25
C VAL A 574 17.22 1.48 -25.85
N LEU A 575 17.99 2.28 -25.14
CA LEU A 575 19.40 2.07 -24.86
C LEU A 575 19.62 1.11 -23.69
N ALA A 576 20.37 0.03 -23.93
CA ALA A 576 20.79 -0.91 -22.90
C ALA A 576 22.32 -1.11 -22.95
N GLY A 577 23.00 -0.79 -21.84
CA GLY A 577 24.45 -0.91 -21.72
C GLY A 577 25.09 0.15 -20.82
N SER A 578 26.42 0.14 -20.71
CA SER A 578 27.17 1.06 -19.84
C SER A 578 27.96 2.11 -20.62
N PHE A 579 28.02 3.33 -20.10
CA PHE A 579 28.91 4.39 -20.58
C PHE A 579 29.76 4.99 -19.45
N SER A 580 30.77 5.78 -19.83
CA SER A 580 31.64 6.48 -18.88
C SER A 580 31.44 7.98 -19.00
N ILE A 581 31.18 8.65 -17.87
CA ILE A 581 30.97 10.10 -17.80
C ILE A 581 31.52 10.64 -16.48
N ALA A 582 32.21 11.78 -16.50
CA ALA A 582 32.74 12.44 -15.29
C ALA A 582 33.60 11.53 -14.37
N GLY A 583 34.24 10.49 -14.94
CA GLY A 583 35.02 9.48 -14.19
C GLY A 583 34.20 8.36 -13.54
N MET A 584 32.89 8.33 -13.76
CA MET A 584 31.96 7.29 -13.29
C MET A 584 31.56 6.38 -14.46
N LYS A 585 31.32 5.10 -14.17
CA LYS A 585 30.68 4.17 -15.10
C LYS A 585 29.19 4.11 -14.76
N VAL A 586 28.34 4.61 -15.64
CA VAL A 586 26.88 4.63 -15.51
C VAL A 586 26.29 3.53 -16.39
N GLN A 587 25.24 2.88 -15.91
CA GLN A 587 24.50 1.82 -16.61
C GLN A 587 23.13 2.38 -17.03
N MET A 588 22.73 2.14 -18.28
CA MET A 588 21.37 2.33 -18.79
C MET A 588 20.68 0.98 -18.95
N ASN A 589 19.43 0.88 -18.50
CA ASN A 589 18.63 -0.34 -18.39
C ASN A 589 17.32 -0.24 -19.18
N HIS A 590 17.42 0.13 -20.46
CA HIS A 590 16.33 0.41 -21.41
C HIS A 590 15.84 1.86 -21.42
N GLY A 591 16.74 2.84 -21.34
CA GLY A 591 16.36 4.25 -21.41
C GLY A 591 16.22 4.86 -22.82
N ALA A 592 15.54 5.99 -22.96
CA ALA A 592 15.49 6.78 -24.19
C ALA A 592 16.84 7.45 -24.53
N ASP A 593 17.07 7.77 -25.81
CA ASP A 593 18.22 8.57 -26.24
C ASP A 593 17.90 10.07 -26.39
N VAL A 594 18.91 10.92 -26.26
CA VAL A 594 18.77 12.38 -26.49
C VAL A 594 18.87 12.66 -27.98
N ALA A 595 17.72 12.82 -28.64
CA ALA A 595 17.58 12.98 -30.08
C ALA A 595 17.92 14.38 -30.62
N ARG A 596 17.67 15.44 -29.83
CA ARG A 596 17.87 16.84 -30.24
C ARG A 596 18.41 17.68 -29.10
N MET A 597 19.36 18.56 -29.41
CA MET A 597 19.86 19.59 -28.49
C MET A 597 20.09 20.92 -29.24
N PRO A 598 19.87 22.08 -28.62
CA PRO A 598 20.13 23.39 -29.24
C PRO A 598 21.63 23.68 -29.39
N PRO A 599 22.03 24.68 -30.19
CA PRO A 599 23.40 25.21 -30.20
C PRO A 599 23.85 25.70 -28.81
N ASN A 600 25.16 25.69 -28.55
CA ASN A 600 25.76 26.13 -27.27
C ASN A 600 25.32 25.30 -26.04
N SER A 601 24.88 24.07 -26.27
CA SER A 601 24.61 23.08 -25.23
C SER A 601 25.73 22.04 -25.15
N PHE A 602 25.58 21.06 -24.26
CA PHE A 602 26.47 19.92 -24.11
C PHE A 602 25.68 18.64 -24.34
N LEU A 603 26.26 17.68 -25.07
CA LEU A 603 25.68 16.37 -25.35
C LEU A 603 26.75 15.29 -25.26
N HIS A 604 26.71 14.50 -24.19
CA HIS A 604 27.52 13.29 -24.11
C HIS A 604 26.94 12.22 -25.01
N LYS A 605 27.82 11.54 -25.74
CA LYS A 605 27.47 10.46 -26.65
C LYS A 605 28.21 9.19 -26.27
N ALA A 606 27.55 8.06 -26.38
CA ALA A 606 28.14 6.76 -26.14
C ALA A 606 27.76 5.77 -27.23
N THR A 607 28.65 4.80 -27.50
CA THR A 607 28.32 3.67 -28.37
C THR A 607 27.63 2.60 -27.54
N ILE A 608 26.30 2.54 -27.63
CA ILE A 608 25.42 1.65 -26.86
C ILE A 608 24.49 0.92 -27.85
N ASN A 609 23.97 -0.24 -27.45
CA ASN A 609 22.96 -0.95 -28.22
C ASN A 609 21.58 -0.31 -28.01
N SER A 610 20.90 0.03 -29.11
CA SER A 610 19.44 0.19 -29.09
C SER A 610 18.78 -1.19 -29.20
N MET A 611 17.89 -1.49 -28.27
CA MET A 611 17.09 -2.73 -28.18
C MET A 611 15.71 -2.59 -28.83
N ALA A 612 15.41 -1.43 -29.44
CA ALA A 612 14.15 -1.15 -30.13
C ALA A 612 13.96 -2.07 -31.35
N GLY A 613 13.15 -3.13 -31.20
CA GLY A 613 12.82 -4.11 -32.24
C GLY A 613 13.97 -5.06 -32.61
N LYS A 614 15.11 -4.54 -33.07
CA LYS A 614 16.35 -5.31 -33.33
C LYS A 614 17.54 -4.63 -32.67
N THR A 615 18.38 -5.41 -32.00
CA THR A 615 19.62 -4.92 -31.40
C THR A 615 20.55 -4.32 -32.45
N VAL A 616 20.75 -2.99 -32.39
CA VAL A 616 21.69 -2.27 -33.26
C VAL A 616 22.63 -1.44 -32.39
N ALA A 617 23.94 -1.66 -32.55
CA ALA A 617 24.96 -0.81 -31.94
C ALA A 617 25.03 0.53 -32.68
N GLY A 618 24.90 1.64 -31.95
CA GLY A 618 24.94 3.00 -32.51
C GLY A 618 25.58 3.99 -31.54
N THR A 619 26.00 5.15 -32.06
CA THR A 619 26.43 6.27 -31.21
C THR A 619 25.22 7.15 -30.89
N HIS A 620 24.73 7.04 -29.66
CA HIS A 620 23.53 7.72 -29.17
C HIS A 620 23.88 8.84 -28.20
N GLY A 621 23.02 9.87 -28.12
CA GLY A 621 23.09 10.88 -27.07
C GLY A 621 22.59 10.29 -25.76
N VAL A 622 23.40 10.34 -24.70
CA VAL A 622 23.08 9.74 -23.39
C VAL A 622 22.79 10.77 -22.31
N LEU A 623 23.42 11.95 -22.34
CA LEU A 623 23.11 13.06 -21.43
C LEU A 623 23.19 14.39 -22.18
N GLY A 624 22.10 15.15 -22.17
CA GLY A 624 22.05 16.53 -22.67
C GLY A 624 22.04 17.55 -21.53
N VAL A 625 22.74 18.66 -21.69
CA VAL A 625 22.67 19.83 -20.78
C VAL A 625 22.67 21.11 -21.61
N ALA A 626 21.57 21.86 -21.61
CA ALA A 626 21.42 23.14 -22.31
C ALA A 626 21.34 24.31 -21.32
N PRO A 627 22.18 25.36 -21.43
CA PRO A 627 21.94 26.63 -20.74
C PRO A 627 20.78 27.37 -21.41
N VAL A 628 19.91 27.99 -20.62
CA VAL A 628 18.67 28.64 -21.08
C VAL A 628 18.52 30.02 -20.43
N GLY A 629 18.31 31.03 -21.27
CA GLY A 629 18.12 32.41 -20.84
C GLY A 629 19.40 33.09 -20.33
N SER A 630 19.29 34.36 -19.93
CA SER A 630 20.40 35.17 -19.42
C SER A 630 20.58 35.08 -17.90
N LYS A 631 19.70 34.33 -17.22
CA LYS A 631 19.65 34.22 -15.75
C LYS A 631 20.30 32.96 -15.19
N GLY A 632 20.95 32.16 -16.05
CA GLY A 632 21.68 30.96 -15.65
C GLY A 632 20.80 29.75 -15.36
N GLY A 633 19.59 29.69 -15.93
CA GLY A 633 18.79 28.47 -15.92
C GLY A 633 19.38 27.43 -16.87
N HIS A 634 19.05 26.16 -16.64
CA HIS A 634 19.49 25.05 -17.48
C HIS A 634 18.37 24.02 -17.63
N VAL A 635 18.44 23.26 -18.70
CA VAL A 635 17.67 22.03 -18.91
C VAL A 635 18.65 20.88 -19.10
N ALA A 636 18.61 19.90 -18.20
CA ALA A 636 19.35 18.66 -18.32
C ALA A 636 18.40 17.50 -18.62
N VAL A 637 18.80 16.59 -19.51
CA VAL A 637 17.99 15.44 -19.94
C VAL A 637 18.82 14.16 -19.91
N TYR A 638 18.35 13.18 -19.16
CA TYR A 638 18.81 11.78 -19.13
C TYR A 638 17.60 10.88 -19.40
N GLY A 639 17.81 9.70 -19.96
CA GLY A 639 16.72 8.89 -20.51
C GLY A 639 16.40 7.61 -19.74
N ASP A 640 16.95 7.39 -18.55
CA ASP A 640 16.89 6.13 -17.81
C ASP A 640 16.61 6.40 -16.31
N SER A 641 15.37 6.22 -15.86
CA SER A 641 14.90 6.45 -14.49
C SER A 641 15.30 5.30 -13.55
N ASN A 642 15.41 4.08 -14.09
CA ASN A 642 15.95 2.88 -13.45
C ASN A 642 17.26 3.12 -12.70
N CYS A 643 18.06 4.08 -13.18
CA CYS A 643 19.29 4.53 -12.52
C CYS A 643 19.03 4.97 -11.06
N LEU A 644 17.92 5.68 -10.86
CA LEU A 644 17.50 6.28 -9.59
C LEU A 644 16.57 5.37 -8.78
N ASP A 645 15.89 4.40 -9.40
CA ASP A 645 15.10 3.40 -8.70
C ASP A 645 16.00 2.52 -7.80
N SER A 646 15.75 2.52 -6.48
CA SER A 646 16.51 1.72 -5.51
C SER A 646 16.32 0.19 -5.65
N SER A 647 15.26 -0.23 -6.34
CA SER A 647 14.93 -1.62 -6.73
C SER A 647 15.77 -2.10 -7.92
N HIS A 648 16.26 -1.17 -8.76
CA HIS A 648 16.95 -1.46 -10.02
C HIS A 648 18.36 -0.84 -10.11
N GLN A 649 18.81 -0.16 -9.06
CA GLN A 649 20.10 0.50 -9.03
C GLN A 649 21.29 -0.48 -9.14
N HIS A 650 22.00 -0.39 -10.26
CA HIS A 650 23.18 -1.21 -10.58
C HIS A 650 24.46 -0.39 -10.82
N SER A 651 24.40 0.94 -10.67
CA SER A 651 25.54 1.85 -10.88
C SER A 651 25.43 3.09 -9.96
N PRO A 652 26.45 3.98 -9.88
CA PRO A 652 26.50 5.09 -8.91
C PRO A 652 25.61 6.29 -9.31
N CYS A 653 24.36 6.01 -9.68
CA CYS A 653 23.41 6.95 -10.26
C CYS A 653 23.03 8.13 -9.35
N TYR A 654 22.99 7.92 -8.04
CA TYR A 654 22.74 9.02 -7.09
C TYR A 654 23.88 10.06 -7.12
N GLU A 655 25.13 9.61 -7.20
CA GLU A 655 26.29 10.50 -7.39
C GLU A 655 26.28 11.13 -8.79
N PHE A 656 25.80 10.42 -9.81
CA PHE A 656 25.62 10.96 -11.16
C PHE A 656 24.62 12.12 -11.18
N LEU A 657 23.42 11.95 -10.60
CA LEU A 657 22.45 13.04 -10.43
C LEU A 657 23.00 14.17 -9.56
N ALA A 658 23.72 13.88 -8.47
CA ALA A 658 24.38 14.91 -7.67
C ALA A 658 25.33 15.77 -8.51
N ARG A 659 26.10 15.17 -9.43
CA ARG A 659 26.99 15.90 -10.33
C ARG A 659 26.25 16.72 -11.37
N ILE A 660 25.12 16.23 -11.89
CA ILE A 660 24.22 17.02 -12.75
C ILE A 660 23.73 18.26 -12.00
N LEU A 661 23.17 18.08 -10.80
CA LEU A 661 22.72 19.16 -9.92
C LEU A 661 23.85 20.15 -9.59
N GLU A 662 25.03 19.67 -9.23
CA GLU A 662 26.21 20.50 -8.99
C GLU A 662 26.63 21.32 -10.22
N ARG A 663 26.55 20.74 -11.43
CA ARG A 663 26.89 21.45 -12.66
C ARG A 663 25.88 22.56 -12.95
N VAL A 664 24.58 22.28 -12.89
CA VAL A 664 23.53 23.24 -13.27
C VAL A 664 23.26 24.29 -12.18
N ILE A 665 23.34 23.93 -10.90
CA ILE A 665 23.08 24.86 -9.78
C ILE A 665 24.33 25.69 -9.43
N GLN A 666 25.52 25.08 -9.42
CA GLN A 666 26.74 25.68 -8.87
C GLN A 666 27.78 26.02 -9.94
N GLY A 667 27.52 25.67 -11.20
CA GLY A 667 28.46 25.89 -12.32
C GLY A 667 29.73 25.04 -12.25
N LYS A 668 29.84 24.09 -11.31
CA LYS A 668 31.03 23.27 -11.08
C LYS A 668 31.49 22.56 -12.36
N ASP A 669 32.76 22.71 -12.71
CA ASP A 669 33.38 21.86 -13.75
C ASP A 669 33.74 20.51 -13.12
N ASN A 670 32.84 19.55 -13.31
CA ASN A 670 32.93 18.19 -12.76
C ASN A 670 32.82 17.11 -13.84
N GLY A 671 33.02 17.49 -15.11
CA GLY A 671 32.94 16.60 -16.29
C GLY A 671 31.53 16.40 -16.88
N ILE A 672 30.46 16.91 -16.25
CA ILE A 672 29.09 16.78 -16.77
C ILE A 672 28.83 17.64 -18.00
N ALA A 673 29.54 18.75 -18.18
CA ALA A 673 29.45 19.60 -19.37
C ALA A 673 30.83 20.17 -19.68
N GLY A 674 31.74 19.24 -20.02
CA GLY A 674 33.10 19.53 -20.50
C GLY A 674 33.13 19.77 -22.01
N LYS A 675 34.25 20.32 -22.49
CA LYS A 675 34.41 20.80 -23.88
C LYS A 675 34.17 19.76 -24.95
N ASP A 676 34.56 18.51 -24.71
CA ASP A 676 34.42 17.41 -25.68
C ASP A 676 32.95 17.03 -25.95
N ALA A 677 32.02 17.51 -25.12
CA ALA A 677 30.58 17.35 -25.28
C ALA A 677 29.90 18.59 -25.92
N GLU A 678 30.62 19.67 -26.23
CA GLU A 678 30.02 20.90 -26.77
C GLU A 678 29.29 20.67 -28.11
N VAL A 679 28.03 21.13 -28.16
CA VAL A 679 27.19 21.08 -29.36
C VAL A 679 27.45 22.33 -30.19
N GLY A 680 27.97 22.11 -31.41
CA GLY A 680 28.32 23.16 -32.37
C GLY A 680 27.15 24.06 -32.78
N SER A 681 27.46 25.12 -33.53
CA SER A 681 26.53 26.21 -33.88
C SER A 681 25.26 25.79 -34.64
N GLY A 682 25.26 24.62 -35.29
CA GLY A 682 24.07 24.04 -35.95
C GLY A 682 23.13 23.28 -35.02
N GLY A 683 23.45 23.15 -33.72
CA GLY A 683 22.75 22.26 -32.80
C GLY A 683 23.08 20.79 -33.04
N TYR A 684 22.33 19.90 -32.40
CA TYR A 684 22.35 18.47 -32.67
C TYR A 684 20.94 17.99 -33.03
N THR A 685 20.86 17.15 -34.05
CA THR A 685 19.70 16.31 -34.34
C THR A 685 20.24 14.97 -34.82
N ARG A 686 19.86 13.88 -34.17
CA ARG A 686 20.24 12.51 -34.54
C ARG A 686 19.74 12.22 -35.97
N ALA A 687 20.56 11.59 -36.81
CA ALA A 687 20.17 11.25 -38.18
C ALA A 687 19.02 10.24 -38.22
N ASN A 688 18.14 10.33 -39.23
CA ASN A 688 16.97 9.45 -39.42
C ASN A 688 16.02 9.37 -38.20
N THR A 689 15.93 10.43 -37.41
CA THR A 689 15.16 10.39 -36.15
C THR A 689 13.72 10.79 -36.35
N ARG A 690 12.81 9.89 -35.98
CA ARG A 690 11.44 10.24 -35.63
C ARG A 690 11.43 10.61 -34.15
N VAL A 691 10.88 11.78 -33.82
CA VAL A 691 10.56 12.08 -32.42
C VAL A 691 9.35 11.20 -32.04
N PRO A 692 9.33 10.53 -30.88
CA PRO A 692 8.19 9.74 -30.44
C PRO A 692 6.85 10.46 -30.56
N GLU A 693 5.87 9.77 -31.15
CA GLU A 693 4.48 10.25 -31.28
C GLU A 693 3.56 9.42 -30.38
N ARG A 694 2.52 10.06 -29.83
CA ARG A 694 1.48 9.41 -29.02
C ARG A 694 0.77 8.32 -29.85
N ARG A 695 0.42 7.20 -29.20
CA ARG A 695 -0.36 6.14 -29.83
C ARG A 695 -1.77 6.62 -30.19
N THR A 696 -2.18 6.35 -31.43
CA THR A 696 -3.50 6.76 -31.97
C THR A 696 -4.58 5.69 -31.80
N ASP A 697 -4.20 4.48 -31.37
CA ASP A 697 -5.09 3.35 -31.10
C ASP A 697 -5.58 3.29 -29.66
N ILE A 698 -5.18 4.26 -28.82
CA ILE A 698 -5.56 4.39 -27.42
C ILE A 698 -6.16 5.77 -27.16
N THR A 699 -7.26 5.81 -26.39
CA THR A 699 -7.82 7.03 -25.83
C THR A 699 -7.06 7.38 -24.55
N PHE A 700 -5.93 8.10 -24.64
CA PHE A 700 -5.08 8.35 -23.45
C PHE A 700 -5.77 9.21 -22.36
N SER A 701 -6.79 9.97 -22.73
CA SER A 701 -7.70 10.66 -21.78
C SER A 701 -8.54 9.70 -20.93
N ASP A 702 -8.49 8.39 -21.17
CA ASP A 702 -9.05 7.38 -20.25
C ASP A 702 -8.13 7.10 -19.05
N TYR A 703 -6.89 7.61 -19.07
CA TYR A 703 -5.88 7.39 -18.05
C TYR A 703 -5.34 8.69 -17.44
N SER A 704 -5.00 9.64 -18.30
CA SER A 704 -4.48 10.96 -17.93
C SER A 704 -5.41 11.72 -16.96
N TRP A 705 -4.86 12.23 -15.86
CA TRP A 705 -5.58 13.14 -14.96
C TRP A 705 -5.67 14.53 -15.59
N VAL A 706 -4.59 14.98 -16.23
CA VAL A 706 -4.46 16.30 -16.86
C VAL A 706 -5.43 16.50 -18.03
N LEU A 707 -5.65 15.49 -18.88
CA LEU A 707 -6.63 15.58 -19.97
C LEU A 707 -8.10 15.53 -19.50
N ARG A 708 -8.36 15.16 -18.24
CA ARG A 708 -9.70 14.98 -17.67
C ARG A 708 -10.20 16.15 -16.84
N HIS A 709 -9.31 17.01 -16.36
CA HIS A 709 -9.63 18.05 -15.38
C HIS A 709 -9.16 19.42 -15.84
N ASP A 710 -9.80 20.48 -15.33
CA ASP A 710 -9.34 21.84 -15.55
C ASP A 710 -8.10 22.14 -14.68
N LEU A 711 -7.18 22.93 -15.23
CA LEU A 711 -5.99 23.43 -14.52
C LEU A 711 -6.38 24.21 -13.26
N LYS A 712 -6.06 23.65 -12.09
CA LYS A 712 -6.20 24.32 -10.78
C LYS A 712 -5.06 23.93 -9.83
N CYS A 713 -4.83 24.78 -8.83
CA CYS A 713 -3.91 24.46 -7.73
C CYS A 713 -4.66 23.80 -6.58
N TYR A 714 -4.14 22.66 -6.11
CA TYR A 714 -4.70 21.91 -4.99
C TYR A 714 -4.11 22.40 -3.66
N PRO A 715 -4.61 21.93 -2.50
CA PRO A 715 -4.02 22.23 -1.18
C PRO A 715 -2.55 21.80 -1.01
N SER A 716 -2.04 20.93 -1.88
CA SER A 716 -0.63 20.55 -2.01
C SER A 716 0.27 21.63 -2.68
N GLY A 717 -0.30 22.61 -3.38
CA GLY A 717 0.47 23.67 -4.07
C GLY A 717 1.11 24.69 -3.12
N MET A 718 1.81 25.70 -3.64
CA MET A 718 2.16 26.90 -2.88
C MET A 718 0.90 27.69 -2.50
N CYS A 719 0.96 28.40 -1.37
CA CYS A 719 -0.16 29.20 -0.86
C CYS A 719 0.13 30.70 -0.95
N GLN A 720 -0.85 31.49 -1.39
CA GLN A 720 -0.84 32.95 -1.27
C GLN A 720 -1.53 33.37 0.02
N TYR A 721 -0.81 34.06 0.90
CA TYR A 721 -1.34 34.64 2.14
C TYR A 721 -2.02 36.02 1.93
N GLN A 722 -2.45 36.30 0.69
CA GLN A 722 -3.16 37.52 0.29
C GLN A 722 -4.35 37.15 -0.61
N PRO A 723 -5.40 38.00 -0.72
CA PRO A 723 -6.51 37.76 -1.63
C PRO A 723 -6.03 37.74 -3.09
N ALA A 724 -6.32 36.65 -3.82
CA ALA A 724 -5.97 36.52 -5.23
C ALA A 724 -6.71 37.55 -6.10
N THR A 725 -6.06 38.07 -7.13
CA THR A 725 -6.70 38.89 -8.17
C THR A 725 -7.44 38.00 -9.19
N PRO A 726 -8.55 38.47 -9.81
CA PRO A 726 -9.56 37.54 -10.35
C PRO A 726 -9.22 36.74 -11.63
N HIS A 727 -8.01 36.86 -12.20
CA HIS A 727 -7.74 36.45 -13.58
C HIS A 727 -6.43 35.66 -13.78
N THR A 728 -5.95 34.93 -12.77
CA THR A 728 -4.86 33.94 -12.98
C THR A 728 -4.96 32.81 -11.97
N PRO A 729 -4.94 31.52 -12.38
CA PRO A 729 -4.89 30.39 -11.45
C PRO A 729 -3.49 30.29 -10.84
N THR A 730 -3.22 31.13 -9.83
CA THR A 730 -1.94 31.20 -9.12
C THR A 730 -2.15 30.93 -7.63
N ALA A 731 -1.59 29.81 -7.16
CA ALA A 731 -1.59 29.37 -5.77
C ALA A 731 -2.97 29.14 -5.11
N THR A 732 -2.99 28.34 -4.05
CA THR A 732 -4.15 28.22 -3.16
C THR A 732 -4.22 29.47 -2.26
N THR A 733 -5.41 29.97 -1.91
CA THR A 733 -5.55 31.15 -1.04
C THR A 733 -5.54 30.76 0.44
N CYS A 734 -4.47 31.11 1.16
CA CYS A 734 -4.37 30.98 2.61
C CYS A 734 -4.87 32.27 3.30
N GLY A 735 -6.19 32.44 3.34
CA GLY A 735 -6.80 33.39 4.28
C GLY A 735 -6.69 32.88 5.72
N ASP A 736 -6.70 33.77 6.72
CA ASP A 736 -6.91 33.39 8.12
C ASP A 736 -8.37 33.00 8.35
N PHE A 737 -8.78 31.85 7.81
CA PHE A 737 -10.12 31.29 7.99
C PHE A 737 -10.10 29.78 8.24
N THR A 738 -11.11 29.35 8.99
CA THR A 738 -11.44 27.97 9.32
C THR A 738 -11.37 27.04 8.12
N ALA A 739 -10.73 25.89 8.32
CA ALA A 739 -10.67 24.69 7.47
C ALA A 739 -11.38 24.78 6.12
N ALA A 740 -10.59 24.66 5.04
CA ALA A 740 -11.11 24.43 3.70
C ALA A 740 -11.92 23.12 3.67
N GLY A 741 -13.24 23.25 3.77
CA GLY A 741 -14.14 22.12 3.61
C GLY A 741 -14.40 21.86 2.13
N LYS A 742 -14.42 20.57 1.77
CA LYS A 742 -14.92 20.02 0.50
C LYS A 742 -14.10 20.36 -0.75
N GLU A 743 -13.14 19.49 -1.04
CA GLU A 743 -13.01 18.99 -2.41
C GLU A 743 -13.51 17.54 -2.45
N THR A 744 -14.45 17.26 -3.35
CA THR A 744 -14.86 15.90 -3.69
C THR A 744 -13.76 15.27 -4.55
N PRO A 745 -13.26 14.07 -4.24
CA PRO A 745 -12.67 13.23 -5.27
C PRO A 745 -13.75 12.96 -6.32
N THR A 746 -13.47 13.23 -7.60
CA THR A 746 -14.40 13.08 -8.72
C THR A 746 -14.65 11.62 -9.06
N SER A 747 -15.31 10.87 -8.17
CA SER A 747 -15.99 9.61 -8.48
C SER A 747 -17.07 9.29 -7.44
N THR A 748 -18.19 10.01 -7.51
CA THR A 748 -19.47 9.54 -6.95
C THR A 748 -20.41 9.13 -8.08
N ARG A 749 -20.53 7.81 -8.30
CA ARG A 749 -21.83 7.29 -8.76
C ARG A 749 -22.82 7.52 -7.62
N ASN A 750 -23.68 8.52 -7.77
CA ASN A 750 -24.74 8.80 -6.80
C ASN A 750 -25.63 7.56 -6.60
N PRO A 751 -25.91 7.14 -5.35
CA PRO A 751 -26.99 6.20 -5.07
C PRO A 751 -28.34 6.93 -5.22
N GLN A 752 -28.98 6.81 -6.38
CA GLN A 752 -30.36 7.27 -6.59
C GLN A 752 -31.35 6.25 -5.99
N PRO A 753 -32.43 6.70 -5.31
CA PRO A 753 -33.40 5.82 -4.69
C PRO A 753 -34.25 5.08 -5.74
N SER A 754 -34.73 3.89 -5.38
CA SER A 754 -35.45 3.00 -6.28
C SER A 754 -36.78 3.57 -6.80
N THR A 755 -36.83 3.90 -8.08
CA THR A 755 -38.09 3.99 -8.86
C THR A 755 -38.10 2.93 -9.94
N SER A 756 -39.13 2.09 -9.94
CA SER A 756 -39.28 0.96 -10.87
C SER A 756 -39.46 1.42 -12.32
N VAL A 757 -38.48 1.10 -13.19
CA VAL A 757 -38.61 1.24 -14.64
C VAL A 757 -38.35 -0.12 -15.29
N SER A 758 -39.40 -0.70 -15.86
CA SER A 758 -39.33 -1.91 -16.68
C SER A 758 -38.76 -1.58 -18.07
N ILE A 759 -37.63 -2.17 -18.44
CA ILE A 759 -36.99 -1.98 -19.75
C ILE A 759 -36.98 -3.32 -20.52
N THR A 760 -37.56 -3.30 -21.71
CA THR A 760 -37.60 -4.43 -22.66
C THR A 760 -36.38 -4.37 -23.58
N TYR A 761 -35.66 -5.47 -23.75
CA TYR A 761 -34.52 -5.55 -24.68
C TYR A 761 -34.97 -5.84 -26.12
N PRO A 762 -34.48 -5.10 -27.14
CA PRO A 762 -34.60 -5.50 -28.54
C PRO A 762 -33.51 -6.53 -28.89
N ALA A 763 -33.88 -7.65 -29.50
CA ALA A 763 -32.92 -8.63 -29.98
C ALA A 763 -32.21 -8.13 -31.26
N ARG A 764 -30.87 -8.20 -31.29
CA ARG A 764 -30.08 -8.11 -32.52
C ARG A 764 -29.58 -9.50 -32.93
N SER A 765 -29.88 -9.89 -34.15
CA SER A 765 -29.43 -11.12 -34.78
C SER A 765 -27.93 -11.06 -35.12
N LEU A 766 -27.17 -12.06 -34.69
CA LEU A 766 -25.80 -12.30 -35.15
C LEU A 766 -25.83 -13.05 -36.49
N SER A 767 -25.32 -12.43 -37.54
CA SER A 767 -24.98 -13.10 -38.80
C SER A 767 -23.52 -13.56 -38.76
N VAL A 768 -23.28 -14.87 -38.77
CA VAL A 768 -21.93 -15.44 -38.87
C VAL A 768 -21.50 -15.47 -40.33
N SER A 769 -20.36 -14.87 -40.66
CA SER A 769 -19.67 -15.04 -41.94
C SER A 769 -18.46 -15.94 -41.75
N GLU A 770 -18.50 -17.15 -42.30
CA GLU A 770 -17.33 -18.02 -42.37
C GLU A 770 -16.36 -17.48 -43.43
N SER A 771 -15.10 -17.26 -43.04
CA SER A 771 -13.99 -17.07 -43.99
C SER A 771 -12.91 -18.09 -43.71
N SER A 772 -12.59 -18.92 -44.70
CA SER A 772 -11.60 -19.98 -44.60
C SER A 772 -10.17 -19.43 -44.53
N ALA A 773 -9.41 -19.88 -43.53
CA ALA A 773 -7.96 -19.71 -43.45
C ALA A 773 -7.29 -21.07 -43.19
N THR A 774 -6.20 -21.32 -43.91
CA THR A 774 -5.54 -22.63 -44.02
C THR A 774 -4.75 -23.02 -42.77
N ARG A 775 -4.70 -24.33 -42.48
CA ARG A 775 -3.85 -24.90 -41.42
C ARG A 775 -2.36 -24.67 -41.73
N GLY A 776 -1.68 -23.92 -40.86
CA GLY A 776 -0.23 -23.96 -40.70
C GLY A 776 0.13 -24.45 -39.30
N SER A 777 0.92 -25.51 -39.18
CA SER A 777 1.32 -26.07 -37.88
C SER A 777 2.61 -25.43 -37.37
N ALA A 778 2.55 -24.68 -36.27
CA ALA A 778 3.69 -24.32 -35.45
C ALA A 778 3.27 -23.86 -34.04
N VAL A 779 4.23 -23.85 -33.11
CA VAL A 779 4.17 -23.22 -31.77
C VAL A 779 3.24 -23.89 -30.74
N ALA A 780 3.60 -25.11 -30.35
CA ALA A 780 3.28 -25.63 -29.02
C ALA A 780 4.42 -25.28 -28.03
N ALA A 781 4.61 -23.99 -27.74
CA ALA A 781 5.54 -23.50 -26.70
C ALA A 781 5.35 -21.98 -26.42
N ASN A 782 4.39 -21.61 -25.54
CA ASN A 782 4.42 -20.39 -24.68
C ASN A 782 3.16 -20.20 -23.81
N ALA A 783 2.59 -21.28 -23.25
CA ALA A 783 1.40 -21.23 -22.38
C ALA A 783 1.73 -21.38 -20.87
N LYS A 784 2.93 -20.98 -20.44
CA LYS A 784 3.42 -21.14 -19.05
C LYS A 784 3.93 -19.87 -18.36
N ALA A 785 3.89 -18.71 -19.03
CA ALA A 785 4.42 -17.46 -18.50
C ALA A 785 3.38 -16.58 -17.78
N ALA A 786 2.13 -16.52 -18.28
CA ALA A 786 1.12 -15.60 -17.75
C ALA A 786 0.54 -16.03 -16.38
N ALA A 787 0.34 -17.33 -16.16
CA ALA A 787 -0.21 -17.85 -14.90
C ALA A 787 0.77 -17.86 -13.71
N ALA A 788 2.02 -17.40 -13.90
CA ALA A 788 3.06 -17.43 -12.87
C ALA A 788 3.20 -16.12 -12.08
N ALA A 789 2.70 -14.99 -12.61
CA ALA A 789 2.80 -13.68 -11.95
C ALA A 789 1.86 -13.53 -10.73
N ALA A 790 0.78 -14.32 -10.66
CA ALA A 790 -0.19 -14.31 -9.56
C ALA A 790 0.06 -15.39 -8.49
N GLY A 791 1.19 -16.09 -8.51
CA GLY A 791 1.45 -17.26 -7.63
C GLY A 791 2.90 -17.47 -7.17
N ALA A 792 3.85 -16.62 -7.55
CA ALA A 792 5.28 -16.81 -7.27
C ALA A 792 5.73 -16.27 -5.89
N GLY A 793 5.02 -16.64 -4.81
CA GLY A 793 5.22 -16.08 -3.46
C GLY A 793 5.91 -16.97 -2.41
N THR A 794 6.53 -18.11 -2.80
CA THR A 794 7.24 -19.00 -1.85
C THR A 794 8.54 -19.60 -2.42
N ALA A 795 9.69 -19.17 -1.90
CA ALA A 795 10.98 -19.80 -2.16
C ALA A 795 11.26 -20.91 -1.12
N ALA A 796 11.33 -22.16 -1.56
CA ALA A 796 11.75 -23.27 -0.72
C ALA A 796 13.29 -23.36 -0.66
N SER A 797 13.88 -23.23 0.53
CA SER A 797 15.31 -23.42 0.73
C SER A 797 15.67 -24.91 0.79
N GLN A 798 16.38 -25.41 -0.24
CA GLN A 798 17.22 -26.59 -0.10
C GLN A 798 18.69 -26.16 -0.08
N GLY A 799 19.41 -26.57 0.95
CA GLY A 799 20.80 -26.20 1.13
C GLY A 799 21.73 -26.89 0.14
N GLN A 800 22.69 -26.15 -0.41
CA GLN A 800 23.93 -26.71 -0.93
C GLN A 800 25.12 -26.07 -0.23
N GLN A 801 26.06 -26.91 0.18
CA GLN A 801 27.34 -26.48 0.74
C GLN A 801 28.17 -25.85 -0.37
N ALA A 802 28.56 -24.58 -0.20
CA ALA A 802 29.65 -23.97 -0.98
C ALA A 802 30.93 -23.99 -0.15
N SER A 803 31.99 -24.57 -0.72
CA SER A 803 33.29 -24.75 -0.07
C SER A 803 34.03 -23.44 0.18
N SER A 804 34.76 -23.39 1.30
CA SER A 804 35.63 -22.27 1.68
C SER A 804 36.84 -22.09 0.76
N THR A 805 37.10 -20.84 0.35
CA THR A 805 38.44 -20.35 0.05
C THR A 805 38.60 -18.93 0.62
N GLN A 806 39.74 -18.66 1.26
CA GLN A 806 39.95 -17.47 2.11
C GLN A 806 40.47 -16.23 1.37
N ASN A 807 40.48 -15.12 2.11
CA ASN A 807 41.17 -13.84 1.91
C ASN A 807 40.37 -12.76 1.15
N THR A 808 40.28 -11.50 1.61
CA THR A 808 40.61 -10.90 2.93
C THR A 808 39.93 -9.53 2.98
N GLN A 809 39.30 -9.15 4.10
CA GLN A 809 38.97 -7.74 4.36
C GLN A 809 39.56 -7.30 5.70
N GLN A 810 40.54 -6.39 5.63
CA GLN A 810 41.03 -5.64 6.77
C GLN A 810 40.11 -4.45 7.03
N ALA A 811 39.70 -4.26 8.28
CA ALA A 811 39.00 -3.04 8.70
C ALA A 811 39.98 -1.86 8.72
N ALA A 812 39.59 -0.74 8.13
CA ALA A 812 40.35 0.51 8.19
C ALA A 812 39.77 1.42 9.29
N THR A 813 40.49 1.53 10.40
CA THR A 813 40.32 2.57 11.42
C THR A 813 40.60 3.97 10.86
N THR A 814 39.91 4.99 11.38
CA THR A 814 40.36 6.38 11.27
C THR A 814 40.51 7.00 12.67
N THR A 815 41.67 7.63 12.87
CA THR A 815 42.13 8.23 14.13
C THR A 815 41.52 9.61 14.40
N GLN A 816 41.29 9.92 15.69
CA GLN A 816 41.41 11.28 16.21
C GLN A 816 42.16 11.27 17.56
N GLY A 817 42.81 12.40 17.85
CA GLY A 817 43.90 12.52 18.81
C GLY A 817 43.51 12.71 20.29
N SER A 818 44.52 12.57 21.13
CA SER A 818 44.49 12.58 22.59
C SER A 818 44.41 13.96 23.24
N VAL A 819 43.66 14.06 24.35
CA VAL A 819 44.02 14.86 25.54
C VAL A 819 43.71 14.02 26.79
N ALA A 820 44.54 14.10 27.82
CA ALA A 820 44.50 13.21 28.99
C ALA A 820 43.79 13.83 30.21
N SER A 821 43.24 12.99 31.12
CA SER A 821 43.75 12.87 32.50
C SER A 821 42.92 11.95 33.44
N ALA A 822 43.67 11.16 34.22
CA ALA A 822 43.44 10.69 35.60
C ALA A 822 42.08 10.10 36.11
N GLY A 823 42.17 8.93 36.76
CA GLY A 823 41.43 8.66 38.01
C GLY A 823 40.81 7.26 38.22
N SER A 824 41.55 6.35 38.87
CA SER A 824 41.13 5.36 39.92
C SER A 824 39.73 4.66 39.91
N SER A 825 39.51 3.42 40.38
CA SER A 825 40.34 2.25 40.75
C SER A 825 39.41 1.15 41.32
N VAL A 826 39.68 -0.15 41.03
CA VAL A 826 39.48 -1.37 41.88
C VAL A 826 38.13 -1.58 42.64
N GLY A 827 37.44 -2.74 42.63
CA GLY A 827 37.64 -4.06 41.99
C GLY A 827 36.98 -5.21 42.81
N ALA A 828 36.91 -6.44 42.26
CA ALA A 828 36.73 -7.77 42.95
C ALA A 828 35.50 -8.01 43.89
N LYS A 829 34.92 -9.20 44.15
CA LYS A 829 34.98 -10.65 43.78
C LYS A 829 33.57 -11.21 44.14
N ALA A 830 32.89 -12.13 43.44
CA ALA A 830 33.15 -13.54 43.09
C ALA A 830 32.94 -14.60 44.23
N GLY A 831 31.93 -15.48 44.04
CA GLY A 831 31.75 -16.82 44.67
C GLY A 831 30.78 -16.91 45.88
N SER A 832 30.13 -18.04 46.21
CA SER A 832 29.84 -19.29 45.45
C SER A 832 28.95 -20.28 46.26
N THR A 833 28.02 -20.98 45.58
CA THR A 833 27.55 -22.38 45.80
C THR A 833 26.83 -22.91 47.07
N THR A 834 25.71 -23.64 46.77
CA THR A 834 25.26 -24.99 47.25
C THR A 834 24.44 -25.27 48.55
N GLN A 835 23.20 -25.75 48.30
CA GLN A 835 22.51 -26.99 48.77
C GLN A 835 22.02 -27.25 50.22
N GLY A 836 20.85 -27.93 50.26
CA GLY A 836 20.17 -28.59 51.41
C GLY A 836 18.65 -28.31 51.39
N SER A 837 17.73 -29.20 50.97
CA SER A 837 17.17 -30.40 51.64
C SER A 837 16.65 -30.16 53.08
N SER A 838 15.49 -30.62 53.56
CA SER A 838 14.31 -31.34 53.00
C SER A 838 13.21 -31.37 54.11
N THR A 839 12.17 -32.25 53.99
CA THR A 839 11.11 -32.59 55.00
C THR A 839 10.15 -31.48 55.47
N GLN A 840 8.93 -31.72 55.98
CA GLN A 840 7.79 -32.64 55.77
C GLN A 840 6.70 -32.12 56.75
N GLY A 841 5.40 -32.27 56.47
CA GLY A 841 4.33 -31.92 57.43
C GLY A 841 2.92 -32.22 56.88
N ILE A 842 2.05 -32.83 57.69
CA ILE A 842 0.79 -33.51 57.27
C ILE A 842 -0.43 -33.00 58.07
N ALA A 843 -1.64 -33.26 57.54
CA ALA A 843 -3.01 -33.06 58.08
C ALA A 843 -3.62 -31.66 57.88
N GLY A 844 -4.94 -31.44 57.74
CA GLY A 844 -6.14 -32.30 57.65
C GLY A 844 -7.42 -31.46 57.93
N GLY A 845 -8.67 -31.82 57.57
CA GLY A 845 -9.22 -32.93 56.78
C GLY A 845 -10.70 -33.23 57.15
N GLY A 846 -11.66 -33.15 56.21
CA GLY A 846 -13.10 -33.36 56.51
C GLY A 846 -14.08 -33.03 55.37
N SER A 847 -15.14 -33.85 55.23
CA SER A 847 -16.14 -33.83 54.15
C SER A 847 -17.56 -33.56 54.68
N ALA A 848 -18.49 -33.05 53.83
CA ALA A 848 -19.90 -33.48 53.77
C ALA A 848 -20.76 -32.67 52.75
N ALA A 849 -21.74 -33.36 52.17
CA ALA A 849 -23.00 -32.86 51.57
C ALA A 849 -24.14 -33.78 52.13
N PRO A 850 -25.42 -33.77 51.69
CA PRO A 850 -26.19 -32.86 50.80
C PRO A 850 -27.59 -32.48 51.37
N SER A 851 -28.43 -31.70 50.64
CA SER A 851 -29.92 -31.88 50.56
C SER A 851 -30.67 -30.81 49.72
N ALA A 852 -31.80 -31.21 49.11
CA ALA A 852 -32.89 -30.38 48.52
C ALA A 852 -34.22 -30.70 49.30
N PRO A 853 -35.50 -30.33 48.95
CA PRO A 853 -36.08 -29.90 47.65
C PRO A 853 -37.31 -28.90 47.71
N THR A 854 -38.17 -28.88 46.65
CA THR A 854 -39.64 -28.55 46.60
C THR A 854 -40.15 -27.07 46.68
N VAL A 855 -41.25 -26.58 46.03
CA VAL A 855 -42.10 -27.01 44.86
C VAL A 855 -43.14 -25.92 44.38
N PHE A 856 -43.57 -25.97 43.09
CA PHE A 856 -44.80 -25.43 42.39
C PHE A 856 -45.40 -24.00 42.57
N LYS A 857 -45.77 -23.37 41.43
CA LYS A 857 -47.18 -23.22 40.97
C LYS A 857 -47.35 -22.78 39.48
N LEU A 858 -48.33 -23.37 38.78
CA LEU A 858 -48.94 -22.86 37.52
C LEU A 858 -50.19 -22.00 37.83
N VAL A 859 -50.72 -21.24 36.85
CA VAL A 859 -52.11 -21.33 36.32
C VAL A 859 -52.27 -20.48 35.02
N ASN A 860 -53.20 -20.93 34.15
CA ASN A 860 -53.53 -20.50 32.78
C ASN A 860 -54.18 -19.11 32.59
N GLY A 861 -54.25 -18.67 31.32
CA GLY A 861 -55.25 -17.71 30.80
C GLY A 861 -55.29 -17.67 29.25
N VAL A 862 -56.47 -17.80 28.62
CA VAL A 862 -56.64 -17.96 27.15
C VAL A 862 -57.83 -17.15 26.61
N SER A 863 -57.59 -16.29 25.60
CA SER A 863 -58.54 -15.74 24.58
C SER A 863 -59.73 -14.83 25.05
N PRO A 864 -60.48 -14.13 24.15
CA PRO A 864 -60.35 -13.93 22.68
C PRO A 864 -60.48 -12.46 22.15
N PHE A 865 -60.14 -12.28 20.87
CA PHE A 865 -60.68 -11.32 19.85
C PHE A 865 -61.27 -9.93 20.21
N ARG A 866 -60.78 -8.89 19.49
CA ARG A 866 -61.65 -7.98 18.71
C ARG A 866 -60.89 -7.30 17.55
N LEU A 867 -61.55 -7.16 16.39
CA LEU A 867 -61.02 -6.43 15.23
C LEU A 867 -61.11 -4.91 15.44
N GLY A 868 -60.13 -4.18 14.89
CA GLY A 868 -60.16 -2.74 14.67
C GLY A 868 -59.31 -2.37 13.46
N LEU A 869 -59.91 -2.32 12.27
CA LEU A 869 -59.27 -1.88 11.03
C LEU A 869 -59.38 -0.36 10.88
N SER A 870 -58.26 0.33 10.69
CA SER A 870 -58.23 1.61 9.97
C SER A 870 -57.04 1.62 9.01
N MET A 871 -57.26 2.07 7.78
CA MET A 871 -56.34 1.87 6.66
C MET A 871 -55.09 2.76 6.74
N GLY A 872 -53.93 2.17 6.45
CA GLY A 872 -52.68 2.88 6.19
C GLY A 872 -51.56 1.90 5.85
N HIS A 873 -50.93 2.07 4.69
CA HIS A 873 -49.78 1.30 4.17
C HIS A 873 -50.08 -0.10 3.58
N VAL A 874 -50.39 -0.12 2.28
CA VAL A 874 -50.31 -1.32 1.42
C VAL A 874 -49.12 -1.18 0.47
N VAL A 875 -47.90 -1.31 0.99
CA VAL A 875 -46.69 -1.68 0.23
C VAL A 875 -45.76 -2.42 1.21
N GLY A 876 -45.63 -3.75 1.08
CA GLY A 876 -44.71 -4.54 1.91
C GLY A 876 -45.02 -6.04 2.01
N ALA A 877 -46.29 -6.43 2.07
CA ALA A 877 -46.68 -7.83 2.29
C ALA A 877 -46.48 -8.77 1.07
N VAL A 878 -46.31 -8.23 -0.13
CA VAL A 878 -46.23 -9.03 -1.38
C VAL A 878 -44.85 -9.66 -1.58
N CYS A 879 -43.77 -9.01 -1.14
CA CYS A 879 -42.40 -9.54 -1.32
C CYS A 879 -42.09 -10.74 -0.41
N ALA A 880 -42.60 -10.77 0.83
CA ALA A 880 -42.32 -11.83 1.79
C ALA A 880 -42.84 -13.21 1.34
N VAL A 881 -44.02 -13.25 0.69
CA VAL A 881 -44.64 -14.50 0.21
C VAL A 881 -43.91 -15.05 -1.02
N ALA A 882 -43.43 -14.19 -1.91
CA ALA A 882 -42.64 -14.59 -3.08
C ALA A 882 -41.31 -15.25 -2.68
N VAL A 883 -40.59 -14.67 -1.71
CA VAL A 883 -39.29 -15.18 -1.24
C VAL A 883 -39.43 -16.54 -0.54
N LEU A 884 -40.42 -16.71 0.36
CA LEU A 884 -40.65 -18.03 0.99
C LEU A 884 -41.00 -19.12 -0.04
N THR A 885 -41.77 -18.77 -1.09
CA THR A 885 -42.18 -19.74 -2.10
C THR A 885 -41.00 -20.20 -2.96
N MET A 886 -40.06 -19.29 -3.31
CA MET A 886 -38.84 -19.66 -4.02
C MET A 886 -37.90 -20.55 -3.19
N VAL A 887 -37.73 -20.26 -1.89
CA VAL A 887 -36.87 -21.07 -1.00
C VAL A 887 -37.39 -22.51 -0.87
N VAL A 888 -38.70 -22.72 -0.76
CA VAL A 888 -39.31 -24.06 -0.68
C VAL A 888 -39.18 -24.85 -2.00
N ILE A 889 -39.32 -24.18 -3.14
CA ILE A 889 -39.13 -24.80 -4.48
C ILE A 889 -37.66 -25.17 -4.70
N TRP A 890 -36.71 -24.37 -4.22
CA TRP A 890 -35.28 -24.67 -4.36
C TRP A 890 -34.85 -25.84 -3.45
N GLN A 891 -35.30 -25.86 -2.18
CA GLN A 891 -35.03 -26.98 -1.27
C GLN A 891 -35.61 -28.33 -1.75
N THR A 892 -36.78 -28.33 -2.40
CA THR A 892 -37.36 -29.56 -2.97
C THR A 892 -36.59 -30.05 -4.21
N ARG A 893 -36.16 -29.15 -5.11
CA ARG A 893 -35.27 -29.52 -6.24
C ARG A 893 -33.91 -30.03 -5.78
N TRP A 894 -33.32 -29.46 -4.73
CA TRP A 894 -32.01 -29.89 -4.21
C TRP A 894 -32.07 -31.26 -3.52
N ARG A 895 -33.15 -31.57 -2.79
CA ARG A 895 -33.38 -32.91 -2.22
C ARG A 895 -33.59 -34.00 -3.28
N SER A 896 -34.11 -33.66 -4.47
CA SER A 896 -34.25 -34.63 -5.57
C SER A 896 -32.90 -35.08 -6.12
N ARG A 897 -31.96 -34.15 -6.37
CA ARG A 897 -30.64 -34.47 -6.96
C ARG A 897 -29.72 -35.30 -6.05
N ARG A 898 -30.00 -35.39 -4.74
CA ARG A 898 -29.24 -36.26 -3.81
C ARG A 898 -29.61 -37.75 -3.88
N ARG A 899 -30.68 -38.15 -4.56
CA ARG A 899 -31.06 -39.58 -4.69
C ARG A 899 -30.47 -40.29 -5.91
N ASP A 900 -30.07 -39.55 -6.95
CA ASP A 900 -29.62 -40.16 -8.22
C ASP A 900 -28.11 -40.46 -8.27
N LEU A 901 -27.35 -40.12 -7.22
CA LEU A 901 -25.89 -40.35 -7.14
C LEU A 901 -25.49 -41.58 -6.31
N SER A 902 -26.44 -42.40 -5.86
CA SER A 902 -26.16 -43.60 -5.04
C SER A 902 -26.40 -44.94 -5.74
N SER A 903 -26.59 -44.97 -7.07
CA SER A 903 -26.74 -46.22 -7.82
C SER A 903 -25.96 -46.17 -9.13
N GLY A 904 -24.80 -46.83 -9.18
CA GLY A 904 -23.99 -46.90 -10.38
C GLY A 904 -24.59 -47.83 -11.44
N ASN A 905 -24.73 -47.34 -12.66
CA ASN A 905 -24.66 -48.19 -13.86
C ASN A 905 -24.32 -47.34 -15.11
N MET A 906 -23.24 -47.70 -15.80
CA MET A 906 -22.85 -47.06 -17.07
C MET A 906 -23.75 -47.51 -18.22
N ARG A 907 -24.33 -46.58 -18.98
CA ARG A 907 -24.57 -46.75 -20.43
C ARG A 907 -24.35 -45.45 -21.20
N ARG A 908 -23.80 -45.59 -22.41
CA ARG A 908 -23.44 -44.49 -23.31
C ARG A 908 -24.67 -43.77 -23.90
N ALA A 909 -24.70 -42.46 -23.71
CA ALA A 909 -25.13 -41.43 -24.65
C ALA A 909 -24.43 -40.15 -24.14
N GLY A 910 -23.84 -39.26 -24.92
CA GLY A 910 -24.16 -38.82 -26.27
C GLY A 910 -23.98 -37.31 -26.22
N SER A 911 -22.89 -36.82 -26.82
CA SER A 911 -22.42 -35.43 -26.85
C SER A 911 -23.49 -34.32 -26.78
N VAL A 912 -23.45 -33.51 -25.72
CA VAL A 912 -23.65 -32.04 -25.77
C VAL A 912 -22.70 -31.44 -24.72
N GLY A 913 -21.89 -30.46 -25.11
CA GLY A 913 -21.01 -29.75 -24.18
C GLY A 913 -21.63 -28.45 -23.68
N LEU A 914 -21.36 -28.13 -22.41
CA LEU A 914 -21.15 -26.79 -21.85
C LEU A 914 -20.47 -26.94 -20.49
#